data_AF-A0A8C2D4W3-F1
#
_entry.id   AF-A0A8C2D4W3-F1
#
_cell.length_a   1.000
_cell.length_b   1.000
_cell.length_c   1.000
_cell.angle_alpha   90.00
_cell.angle_beta   90.00
_cell.angle_gamma   90.00
#
_symmetry.space_group_name_H-M   'P 1'
#
loop_
_entity.id
_entity.type
_entity.pdbx_description
1 polymer ?
#
loop_
_entity_poly.entity_id
_entity_poly.type
_entity_poly.pdbx_seq_one_letter_code
_entity_poly.pdbx_strand_id
1 'polypeptide(L)'
;MSRRSSLLVQMKSIERELICPVCKELFSQPLVLPCQHSVCHRCVRELLMPNHDDSLSTDAGSECSNPGSPRARVPSPSMEKLDRLLRSGSISSPGWRRSSVTPRVTTFPCPGCQHDIDLGERGISMLFRNFTLESIVERYRQAARAAVAIMCNVCKPPVQEATKSCMDCKASFCNECFKMNHPWGTPKAQHEYVGPTTNFRPKVLMCPEHEMEKVNMYCEVCRRPVCHLCKLGGSHANHRVTSMSSAYKILKEKLSKSIHYLISKEDQVRTQISELEVLIRHTEENGQLAERRTSEHFERLLEALQERRTEMLRSIEQSRSLRVERLRAQVEEYQGMLENSGLVGYAQEVLKETDQSCFVQTAKLLHVRIQKATDSLKTFQTAAAPSFEEFVLDTSKEELLLKELSFSGVPEPPVIDLSRCRVYNEGLIHWHLSEDSLPTDHHIVEFRKLGSEEESGWRASEPVFGCSTVLSDLSAGSRYTFRVKSCRNGVYSPSSPEVTLHTPPAPVFGFLFNEKCGFSAERLQLSKRRDSVESVAGMSLLLAAERVQTGSYICLDYIIGDTGISHGRHYWAFRVQPDSYMIKVGVASDSKLTEWFHNPRDTSSPRYDHDSGHDSGSEDACFEVSQPFTLVTVGMGRLFIPKASASAAGDHSSRVLPMPQRIGVCLDYDAGRVFFYDADTMRCLYERPVDCSGTMYPAFGLLGGGAVHLEEFITAKRLSYM
;
A
#
# COMPACT_ATOMS: atom_id res chain seq x y z
N MET A 1 -2.83 -3.87 -54.44
CA MET A 1 -1.52 -3.88 -53.75
C MET A 1 -1.51 -4.72 -52.46
N SER A 2 -2.53 -4.64 -51.59
CA SER A 2 -2.62 -5.29 -50.25
C SER A 2 -2.07 -6.73 -50.10
N ARG A 3 -2.31 -7.66 -51.04
CA ARG A 3 -1.76 -9.04 -50.96
C ARG A 3 -0.22 -9.13 -51.01
N ARG A 4 0.47 -8.14 -51.60
CA ARG A 4 1.94 -8.12 -51.65
C ARG A 4 2.55 -7.57 -50.36
N SER A 5 1.93 -6.57 -49.74
CA SER A 5 2.38 -6.00 -48.46
C SER A 5 2.15 -6.94 -47.28
N SER A 6 1.01 -7.64 -47.23
CA SER A 6 0.74 -8.65 -46.19
C SER A 6 1.74 -9.82 -46.21
N LEU A 7 2.08 -10.34 -47.41
CA LEU A 7 3.16 -11.32 -47.56
C LEU A 7 4.53 -10.79 -47.08
N LEU A 8 4.88 -9.53 -47.39
CA LEU A 8 6.12 -8.90 -46.94
C LEU A 8 6.18 -8.72 -45.41
N VAL A 9 5.05 -8.44 -44.75
CA VAL A 9 4.97 -8.35 -43.27
C VAL A 9 5.13 -9.74 -42.62
N GLN A 10 4.52 -10.79 -43.19
CA GLN A 10 4.77 -12.16 -42.74
C GLN A 10 6.23 -12.59 -42.95
N MET A 11 6.87 -12.21 -44.06
CA MET A 11 8.28 -12.51 -44.28
C MET A 11 9.22 -11.78 -43.30
N LYS A 12 8.94 -10.54 -42.92
CA LYS A 12 9.74 -9.80 -41.91
C LYS A 12 9.53 -10.30 -40.47
N SER A 13 8.37 -10.87 -40.14
CA SER A 13 8.16 -11.45 -38.81
C SER A 13 8.86 -12.81 -38.65
N ILE A 14 8.73 -13.71 -39.64
CA ILE A 14 9.42 -15.00 -39.60
C ILE A 14 10.95 -14.88 -39.66
N GLU A 15 11.50 -13.83 -40.28
CA GLU A 15 12.96 -13.60 -40.36
C GLU A 15 13.65 -13.63 -38.98
N ARG A 16 12.99 -13.11 -37.94
CA ARG A 16 13.50 -13.12 -36.56
C ARG A 16 13.71 -14.54 -36.01
N GLU A 17 12.81 -15.46 -36.35
CA GLU A 17 12.88 -16.88 -35.96
C GLU A 17 13.93 -17.69 -36.75
N LEU A 18 14.50 -17.09 -37.80
CA LEU A 18 15.43 -17.74 -38.73
C LEU A 18 16.89 -17.28 -38.57
N ILE A 19 17.14 -16.34 -37.64
CA ILE A 19 18.45 -15.75 -37.34
C ILE A 19 19.13 -16.47 -36.16
N CYS A 20 20.42 -16.76 -36.31
CA CYS A 20 21.24 -17.31 -35.23
C CYS A 20 21.51 -16.24 -34.15
N PRO A 21 21.28 -16.54 -32.85
CA PRO A 21 21.48 -15.56 -31.78
C PRO A 21 22.94 -15.14 -31.60
N VAL A 22 23.90 -15.94 -32.09
CA VAL A 22 25.35 -15.65 -32.02
C VAL A 22 25.79 -14.79 -33.20
N CYS A 23 25.89 -15.35 -34.42
CA CYS A 23 26.42 -14.64 -35.59
C CYS A 23 25.45 -13.63 -36.24
N LYS A 24 24.19 -13.54 -35.77
CA LYS A 24 23.12 -12.68 -36.32
C LYS A 24 22.75 -12.92 -37.79
N GLU A 25 23.32 -13.94 -38.44
CA GLU A 25 22.96 -14.39 -39.78
C GLU A 25 21.85 -15.46 -39.78
N LEU A 26 21.20 -15.66 -40.93
CA LEU A 26 20.29 -16.79 -41.18
C LEU A 26 21.00 -18.14 -40.95
N PHE A 27 20.41 -19.06 -40.17
CA PHE A 27 21.10 -20.28 -39.70
C PHE A 27 21.84 -21.07 -40.80
N SER A 28 23.05 -21.51 -40.46
CA SER A 28 23.90 -22.37 -41.28
C SER A 28 24.31 -23.60 -40.47
N GLN A 29 23.91 -24.79 -40.93
CA GLN A 29 24.06 -26.07 -40.23
C GLN A 29 23.66 -25.98 -38.74
N PRO A 30 22.40 -25.62 -38.41
CA PRO A 30 21.94 -25.48 -37.04
C PRO A 30 21.98 -26.81 -36.25
N LEU A 31 22.39 -26.72 -34.99
CA LEU A 31 22.33 -27.77 -33.98
C LEU A 31 21.27 -27.43 -32.94
N VAL A 32 20.53 -28.43 -32.46
CA VAL A 32 19.57 -28.32 -31.36
C VAL A 32 20.28 -28.58 -30.03
N LEU A 33 20.25 -27.61 -29.12
CA LEU A 33 20.77 -27.72 -27.76
C LEU A 33 19.80 -28.50 -26.85
N PRO A 34 20.23 -29.05 -25.71
CA PRO A 34 19.35 -29.67 -24.70
C PRO A 34 18.18 -28.77 -24.25
N CYS A 35 18.40 -27.46 -24.17
CA CYS A 35 17.37 -26.43 -23.93
C CYS A 35 16.47 -26.12 -25.14
N GLN A 36 16.47 -26.97 -26.18
CA GLN A 36 15.68 -26.93 -27.42
C GLN A 36 15.94 -25.74 -28.37
N HIS A 37 16.73 -24.74 -27.94
CA HIS A 37 17.20 -23.66 -28.79
C HIS A 37 18.14 -24.17 -29.89
N SER A 38 18.20 -23.47 -31.02
CA SER A 38 19.10 -23.79 -32.13
C SER A 38 20.24 -22.78 -32.27
N VAL A 39 21.45 -23.25 -32.57
CA VAL A 39 22.66 -22.44 -32.82
C VAL A 39 23.44 -23.04 -33.99
N CYS A 40 24.06 -22.22 -34.84
CA CYS A 40 24.90 -22.71 -35.96
C CYS A 40 26.06 -23.59 -35.44
N HIS A 41 26.36 -24.71 -36.11
CA HIS A 41 27.47 -25.61 -35.75
C HIS A 41 28.83 -24.88 -35.64
N ARG A 42 29.07 -23.86 -36.48
CA ARG A 42 30.24 -22.98 -36.37
C ARG A 42 30.25 -22.22 -35.03
N CYS A 43 29.16 -21.57 -34.69
CA CYS A 43 29.03 -20.78 -33.46
C CYS A 43 29.09 -21.63 -32.19
N VAL A 44 28.57 -22.86 -32.19
CA VAL A 44 28.75 -23.79 -31.05
C VAL A 44 30.23 -24.14 -30.87
N ARG A 45 30.99 -24.32 -31.96
CA ARG A 45 32.44 -24.54 -31.88
C ARG A 45 33.18 -23.31 -31.34
N GLU A 46 32.81 -22.11 -31.78
CA GLU A 46 33.39 -20.85 -31.30
C GLU A 46 33.10 -20.62 -29.81
N LEU A 47 31.89 -20.92 -29.32
CA LEU A 47 31.53 -20.84 -27.90
C LEU A 47 32.28 -21.84 -27.00
N LEU A 48 32.71 -22.99 -27.55
CA LEU A 48 33.49 -24.02 -26.83
C LEU A 48 35.00 -23.81 -26.94
N MET A 49 35.46 -22.86 -27.75
CA MET A 49 36.86 -22.46 -27.88
C MET A 49 36.97 -20.93 -27.91
N PRO A 50 36.78 -20.25 -26.76
CA PRO A 50 37.20 -18.86 -26.63
C PRO A 50 38.71 -18.80 -26.85
N ASN A 51 39.16 -18.05 -27.85
CA ASN A 51 40.59 -17.78 -28.02
C ASN A 51 41.09 -16.96 -26.83
N HIS A 52 42.23 -17.35 -26.28
CA HIS A 52 42.81 -16.71 -25.09
C HIS A 52 43.72 -15.53 -25.48
N ASP A 53 43.20 -14.60 -26.28
CA ASP A 53 43.92 -13.45 -26.86
C ASP A 53 43.19 -12.11 -26.63
N ASP A 54 43.17 -11.64 -25.39
CA ASP A 54 42.90 -10.22 -25.06
C ASP A 54 44.23 -9.47 -24.94
N SER A 55 44.76 -8.94 -26.06
CA SER A 55 45.95 -8.07 -26.07
C SER A 55 46.12 -7.27 -27.38
N LEU A 56 45.83 -5.95 -27.29
CA LEU A 56 46.18 -4.90 -28.27
C LEU A 56 45.42 -5.00 -29.63
N SER A 57 45.02 -3.92 -30.33
CA SER A 57 45.20 -2.45 -30.18
C SER A 57 43.95 -1.75 -30.79
N THR A 58 43.43 -0.62 -30.29
CA THR A 58 43.63 0.77 -30.79
C THR A 58 43.60 0.95 -32.34
N ASP A 59 43.03 2.02 -32.94
CA ASP A 59 42.73 3.37 -32.40
C ASP A 59 41.69 4.18 -33.23
N ALA A 60 41.49 5.47 -32.86
CA ALA A 60 40.68 6.56 -33.43
C ALA A 60 39.16 6.50 -33.15
N GLY A 61 38.48 7.53 -32.62
CA GLY A 61 38.81 8.96 -32.39
C GLY A 61 37.78 9.86 -33.14
N SER A 62 37.30 11.02 -32.70
CA SER A 62 37.48 11.89 -31.51
C SER A 62 36.25 12.84 -31.44
N GLU A 63 35.85 13.52 -30.34
CA GLU A 63 36.35 13.62 -28.96
C GLU A 63 35.15 13.77 -27.97
N CYS A 64 35.01 14.59 -26.90
CA CYS A 64 35.75 15.73 -26.32
C CYS A 64 35.60 15.84 -24.78
N SER A 65 36.54 16.56 -24.15
CA SER A 65 36.54 17.30 -22.87
C SER A 65 35.22 17.48 -22.09
N ASN A 66 35.06 16.95 -20.85
CA ASN A 66 35.60 17.43 -19.54
C ASN A 66 34.74 18.51 -18.83
N PRO A 67 34.80 18.66 -17.49
CA PRO A 67 35.01 17.65 -16.44
C PRO A 67 34.04 17.81 -15.22
N GLY A 68 34.05 16.86 -14.28
CA GLY A 68 33.57 17.11 -12.90
C GLY A 68 32.65 16.04 -12.32
N SER A 69 33.04 15.48 -11.16
CA SER A 69 32.19 14.66 -10.29
C SER A 69 32.30 15.19 -8.87
N PRO A 70 31.24 15.06 -8.05
CA PRO A 70 31.46 14.26 -6.86
C PRO A 70 30.32 13.30 -6.48
N ARG A 71 30.72 12.07 -6.13
CA ARG A 71 30.16 11.21 -5.06
C ARG A 71 28.63 11.05 -4.92
N ALA A 72 28.17 9.81 -5.11
CA ALA A 72 27.23 9.17 -4.20
C ALA A 72 27.68 7.71 -3.93
N ARG A 73 27.27 7.13 -2.79
CA ARG A 73 27.71 5.80 -2.32
C ARG A 73 26.52 5.04 -1.71
N VAL A 74 26.16 3.90 -2.29
CA VAL A 74 25.37 2.83 -1.63
C VAL A 74 25.93 1.47 -2.09
N PRO A 75 26.19 0.51 -1.19
CA PRO A 75 26.68 -0.83 -1.56
C PRO A 75 25.56 -1.87 -1.66
N SER A 76 25.77 -2.91 -2.47
CA SER A 76 25.02 -4.17 -2.41
C SER A 76 25.77 -5.20 -1.56
N PRO A 77 25.08 -6.02 -0.74
CA PRO A 77 25.72 -7.05 0.08
C PRO A 77 26.15 -8.27 -0.73
N SER A 78 27.08 -9.08 -0.20
CA SER A 78 27.50 -10.35 -0.81
C SER A 78 27.99 -11.38 0.22
N MET A 79 28.02 -12.65 -0.21
CA MET A 79 28.72 -13.80 0.39
C MET A 79 28.26 -14.28 1.78
N GLU A 80 27.44 -15.33 1.80
CA GLU A 80 27.55 -16.37 2.82
C GLU A 80 28.81 -17.23 2.57
N LYS A 81 29.46 -17.70 3.64
CA LYS A 81 30.46 -18.78 3.55
C LYS A 81 30.76 -19.40 4.92
N LEU A 82 30.64 -20.72 5.05
CA LEU A 82 31.50 -21.50 5.95
C LEU A 82 31.59 -22.98 5.55
N ASP A 83 32.81 -23.47 5.39
CA ASP A 83 33.11 -24.91 5.26
C ASP A 83 33.04 -25.62 6.61
N ARG A 84 32.69 -26.92 6.61
CA ARG A 84 33.17 -27.92 7.61
C ARG A 84 32.75 -29.36 7.27
N LEU A 85 33.69 -30.16 6.76
CA LEU A 85 33.83 -31.59 7.10
C LEU A 85 35.31 -31.98 7.11
N LEU A 86 35.67 -32.95 7.94
CA LEU A 86 37.06 -33.38 8.18
C LEU A 86 37.22 -34.89 8.07
N ARG A 87 38.33 -35.30 7.44
CA ARG A 87 39.11 -36.54 7.63
C ARG A 87 38.37 -37.89 7.65
N SER A 88 38.82 -38.76 6.73
CA SER A 88 39.36 -40.08 7.12
C SER A 88 40.55 -40.43 6.22
N GLY A 89 41.50 -41.21 6.74
CA GLY A 89 42.64 -41.77 5.99
C GLY A 89 42.37 -43.22 5.57
N SER A 90 43.33 -43.98 5.01
CA SER A 90 44.73 -43.71 4.61
C SER A 90 45.31 -44.97 3.93
N ILE A 91 46.55 -44.93 3.41
CA ILE A 91 47.35 -46.09 2.89
C ILE A 91 46.89 -46.54 1.47
N SER A 92 47.72 -46.82 0.45
CA SER A 92 49.18 -46.78 0.24
C SER A 92 49.55 -46.48 -1.24
N SER A 93 50.80 -46.04 -1.48
CA SER A 93 51.44 -45.90 -2.81
C SER A 93 52.17 -47.22 -3.23
N PRO A 94 52.89 -47.33 -4.39
CA PRO A 94 53.15 -46.33 -5.44
C PRO A 94 53.06 -46.82 -6.92
N GLY A 95 53.11 -45.87 -7.87
CA GLY A 95 53.77 -46.09 -9.17
C GLY A 95 52.99 -45.77 -10.44
N TRP A 96 53.75 -45.71 -11.55
CA TRP A 96 53.34 -45.53 -12.96
C TRP A 96 52.83 -44.14 -13.38
N ARG A 97 53.50 -43.57 -14.40
CA ARG A 97 53.18 -42.27 -14.99
C ARG A 97 51.89 -42.33 -15.81
N ARG A 98 51.15 -41.22 -15.86
CA ARG A 98 50.24 -40.91 -16.98
C ARG A 98 50.20 -39.40 -17.21
N SER A 99 49.97 -38.98 -18.45
CA SER A 99 50.11 -37.59 -18.89
C SER A 99 49.08 -36.65 -18.24
N SER A 100 49.47 -35.39 -18.05
CA SER A 100 48.55 -34.30 -17.73
C SER A 100 47.57 -34.09 -18.89
N VAL A 101 46.28 -34.35 -18.64
CA VAL A 101 45.17 -33.98 -19.54
C VAL A 101 44.49 -32.76 -18.94
N THR A 102 44.50 -31.64 -19.66
CA THR A 102 43.71 -30.46 -19.29
C THR A 102 42.22 -30.77 -19.46
N PRO A 103 41.35 -30.40 -18.50
CA PRO A 103 39.92 -30.53 -18.70
C PRO A 103 39.48 -29.64 -19.85
N ARG A 104 38.83 -30.23 -20.87
CA ARG A 104 38.17 -29.45 -21.92
C ARG A 104 36.90 -28.83 -21.33
N VAL A 105 36.66 -27.56 -21.60
CA VAL A 105 35.38 -26.92 -21.24
C VAL A 105 34.28 -27.53 -22.11
N THR A 106 33.39 -28.30 -21.50
CA THR A 106 32.22 -28.92 -22.16
C THR A 106 30.92 -28.15 -21.91
N THR A 107 30.96 -27.17 -21.00
CA THR A 107 29.84 -26.37 -20.50
C THR A 107 29.83 -24.96 -21.08
N PHE A 108 28.70 -24.49 -21.61
CA PHE A 108 28.50 -23.09 -22.00
C PHE A 108 27.05 -22.61 -21.81
N PRO A 109 26.80 -21.33 -21.48
CA PRO A 109 25.45 -20.80 -21.33
C PRO A 109 24.76 -20.64 -22.69
N CYS A 110 23.51 -21.08 -22.81
CA CYS A 110 22.76 -20.97 -24.05
C CYS A 110 22.42 -19.50 -24.41
N PRO A 111 22.85 -18.97 -25.58
CA PRO A 111 22.62 -17.57 -25.95
C PRO A 111 21.15 -17.12 -26.08
N GLY A 112 20.19 -18.05 -26.12
CA GLY A 112 18.75 -17.74 -26.17
C GLY A 112 18.01 -17.80 -24.82
N CYS A 113 18.57 -18.44 -23.79
CA CYS A 113 17.87 -18.64 -22.51
C CYS A 113 18.78 -18.71 -21.27
N GLN A 114 20.08 -18.45 -21.42
CA GLN A 114 21.11 -18.42 -20.37
C GLN A 114 21.33 -19.71 -19.56
N HIS A 115 20.56 -20.77 -19.81
CA HIS A 115 20.76 -22.08 -19.20
C HIS A 115 22.07 -22.74 -19.65
N ASP A 116 22.86 -23.25 -18.71
CA ASP A 116 24.12 -23.93 -18.97
C ASP A 116 23.94 -25.28 -19.66
N ILE A 117 24.74 -25.51 -20.70
CA ILE A 117 24.69 -26.68 -21.56
C ILE A 117 26.01 -27.44 -21.44
N ASP A 118 26.00 -28.55 -20.70
CA ASP A 118 27.08 -29.54 -20.76
C ASP A 118 26.91 -30.47 -21.99
N LEU A 119 28.02 -30.73 -22.68
CA LEU A 119 28.10 -31.65 -23.81
C LEU A 119 28.88 -32.95 -23.51
N GLY A 120 29.54 -33.02 -22.34
CA GLY A 120 30.37 -34.15 -21.93
C GLY A 120 31.51 -34.51 -22.89
N GLU A 121 32.10 -35.69 -22.70
CA GLU A 121 33.33 -36.13 -23.38
C GLU A 121 33.25 -36.16 -24.92
N ARG A 122 32.05 -36.34 -25.49
CA ARG A 122 31.82 -36.39 -26.94
C ARG A 122 31.46 -35.04 -27.56
N GLY A 123 31.28 -34.00 -26.75
CA GLY A 123 31.14 -32.61 -27.21
C GLY A 123 30.02 -32.40 -28.23
N ILE A 124 30.31 -31.57 -29.26
CA ILE A 124 29.35 -31.14 -30.29
C ILE A 124 28.66 -32.32 -30.99
N SER A 125 29.30 -33.49 -31.10
CA SER A 125 28.74 -34.69 -31.75
C SER A 125 27.50 -35.25 -31.05
N MET A 126 27.26 -34.91 -29.78
CA MET A 126 26.04 -35.29 -29.05
C MET A 126 24.79 -34.50 -29.46
N LEU A 127 24.94 -33.43 -30.25
CA LEU A 127 23.85 -32.52 -30.62
C LEU A 127 23.16 -32.93 -31.93
N PHE A 128 21.82 -32.91 -31.95
CA PHE A 128 21.04 -33.16 -33.16
C PHE A 128 21.16 -32.00 -34.16
N ARG A 129 21.34 -32.31 -35.45
CA ARG A 129 21.19 -31.31 -36.52
C ARG A 129 19.73 -30.97 -36.78
N ASN A 130 19.39 -29.68 -36.80
CA ASN A 130 18.05 -29.19 -37.08
C ASN A 130 17.77 -29.09 -38.59
N PHE A 131 17.68 -30.25 -39.26
CA PHE A 131 17.40 -30.32 -40.71
C PHE A 131 16.07 -29.65 -41.10
N THR A 132 15.12 -29.53 -40.18
CA THR A 132 13.85 -28.83 -40.38
C THR A 132 14.08 -27.33 -40.49
N LEU A 133 14.79 -26.72 -39.52
CA LEU A 133 15.16 -25.31 -39.56
C LEU A 133 16.07 -25.00 -40.75
N GLU A 134 17.07 -25.84 -41.03
CA GLU A 134 17.92 -25.75 -42.22
C GLU A 134 17.08 -25.74 -43.52
N SER A 135 16.01 -26.55 -43.58
CA SER A 135 15.08 -26.58 -44.70
C SER A 135 14.07 -25.42 -44.73
N ILE A 136 13.73 -24.80 -43.59
CA ILE A 136 12.88 -23.60 -43.53
C ILE A 136 13.68 -22.38 -43.98
N VAL A 137 14.88 -22.20 -43.43
CA VAL A 137 15.82 -21.14 -43.83
C VAL A 137 16.17 -21.24 -45.32
N GLU A 138 16.34 -22.45 -45.86
CA GLU A 138 16.59 -22.62 -47.29
C GLU A 138 15.38 -22.25 -48.16
N ARG A 139 14.15 -22.58 -47.74
CA ARG A 139 12.93 -22.06 -48.43
C ARG A 139 12.79 -20.54 -48.30
N TYR A 140 13.15 -19.96 -47.16
CA TYR A 140 13.17 -18.50 -46.96
C TYR A 140 14.18 -17.82 -47.89
N ARG A 141 15.42 -18.36 -47.97
CA ARG A 141 16.45 -17.91 -48.91
C ARG A 141 15.98 -18.01 -50.37
N GLN A 142 15.29 -19.08 -50.74
CA GLN A 142 14.76 -19.26 -52.11
C GLN A 142 13.61 -18.30 -52.42
N ALA A 143 12.69 -18.07 -51.48
CA ALA A 143 11.61 -17.08 -51.62
C ALA A 143 12.14 -15.64 -51.68
N ALA A 144 13.22 -15.32 -50.95
CA ALA A 144 13.88 -14.01 -50.98
C ALA A 144 14.78 -13.82 -52.22
N ARG A 145 15.37 -14.90 -52.77
CA ARG A 145 16.33 -14.87 -53.89
C ARG A 145 15.72 -15.42 -55.19
N ALA A 146 14.61 -14.83 -55.64
CA ALA A 146 14.00 -15.12 -56.93
C ALA A 146 14.82 -14.65 -58.16
N ALA A 147 16.16 -14.60 -58.06
CA ALA A 147 17.07 -13.94 -58.99
C ALA A 147 18.49 -14.57 -59.09
N VAL A 148 18.72 -15.77 -58.52
CA VAL A 148 20.02 -16.48 -58.66
C VAL A 148 19.78 -17.92 -59.08
N ALA A 149 20.04 -18.22 -60.36
CA ALA A 149 19.98 -19.57 -60.87
C ALA A 149 21.17 -20.43 -60.37
N ILE A 150 20.93 -21.72 -60.18
CA ILE A 150 21.98 -22.69 -59.89
C ILE A 150 22.57 -23.14 -61.22
N MET A 151 23.88 -22.95 -61.41
CA MET A 151 24.55 -23.20 -62.69
C MET A 151 25.00 -24.66 -62.85
N CYS A 152 25.13 -25.14 -64.08
CA CYS A 152 25.63 -26.47 -64.41
C CYS A 152 27.12 -26.61 -64.07
N ASN A 153 27.49 -27.63 -63.29
CA ASN A 153 28.89 -27.87 -62.91
C ASN A 153 29.77 -28.47 -64.03
N VAL A 154 29.21 -28.79 -65.20
CA VAL A 154 29.88 -29.59 -66.25
C VAL A 154 29.90 -28.90 -67.63
N CYS A 155 29.17 -27.80 -67.82
CA CYS A 155 29.25 -27.03 -69.06
C CYS A 155 30.63 -26.36 -69.20
N LYS A 156 31.21 -26.42 -70.41
CA LYS A 156 32.23 -25.45 -70.83
C LYS A 156 31.57 -24.06 -70.96
N PRO A 157 32.30 -22.95 -70.79
CA PRO A 157 31.74 -21.61 -70.96
C PRO A 157 31.12 -21.40 -72.37
N PRO A 158 29.98 -20.71 -72.50
CA PRO A 158 29.14 -20.16 -71.43
C PRO A 158 28.39 -21.25 -70.64
N VAL A 159 28.43 -21.15 -69.31
CA VAL A 159 27.81 -22.13 -68.42
C VAL A 159 26.29 -21.96 -68.45
N GLN A 160 25.55 -23.04 -68.74
CA GLN A 160 24.09 -23.04 -68.72
C GLN A 160 23.54 -23.20 -67.29
N GLU A 161 22.31 -22.75 -67.07
CA GLU A 161 21.56 -23.06 -65.84
C GLU A 161 21.36 -24.57 -65.68
N ALA A 162 21.44 -25.06 -64.45
CA ALA A 162 21.11 -26.43 -64.13
C ALA A 162 19.59 -26.62 -64.06
N THR A 163 19.10 -27.71 -64.61
CA THR A 163 17.67 -28.09 -64.55
C THR A 163 17.44 -29.32 -63.66
N LYS A 164 18.51 -30.06 -63.32
CA LYS A 164 18.50 -31.23 -62.45
C LYS A 164 19.71 -31.23 -61.53
N SER A 165 19.57 -31.82 -60.34
CA SER A 165 20.66 -32.02 -59.39
C SER A 165 20.67 -33.48 -58.94
N CYS A 166 21.77 -34.18 -59.18
CA CYS A 166 21.93 -35.60 -58.87
C CYS A 166 22.53 -35.76 -57.47
N MET A 167 21.82 -36.45 -56.58
CA MET A 167 22.18 -36.63 -55.18
C MET A 167 23.45 -37.47 -55.02
N ASP A 168 23.57 -38.53 -55.83
CA ASP A 168 24.72 -39.45 -55.80
C ASP A 168 25.98 -38.84 -56.43
N CYS A 169 25.84 -38.17 -57.58
CA CYS A 169 26.94 -37.43 -58.22
C CYS A 169 27.28 -36.11 -57.51
N LYS A 170 26.43 -35.64 -56.59
CA LYS A 170 26.58 -34.39 -55.81
C LYS A 170 26.84 -33.15 -56.68
N ALA A 171 26.18 -33.11 -57.84
CA ALA A 171 26.38 -32.08 -58.86
C ALA A 171 25.06 -31.67 -59.55
N SER A 172 25.03 -30.42 -59.99
CA SER A 172 23.94 -29.80 -60.73
C SER A 172 24.26 -29.79 -62.23
N PHE A 173 23.29 -30.17 -63.06
CA PHE A 173 23.44 -30.37 -64.50
C PHE A 173 22.35 -29.62 -65.28
N CYS A 174 22.71 -29.00 -66.40
CA CYS A 174 21.73 -28.65 -67.43
C CYS A 174 21.15 -29.93 -68.05
N ASN A 175 20.02 -29.82 -68.76
CA ASN A 175 19.30 -30.99 -69.29
C ASN A 175 20.16 -31.86 -70.23
N GLU A 176 21.10 -31.24 -70.96
CA GLU A 176 22.00 -31.90 -71.89
C GLU A 176 23.19 -32.57 -71.18
N CYS A 177 23.89 -31.86 -70.30
CA CYS A 177 24.94 -32.44 -69.47
C CYS A 177 24.41 -33.56 -68.56
N PHE A 178 23.15 -33.49 -68.13
CA PHE A 178 22.51 -34.56 -67.36
C PHE A 178 22.41 -35.85 -68.18
N LYS A 179 21.87 -35.78 -69.41
CA LYS A 179 21.76 -36.93 -70.33
C LYS A 179 23.13 -37.54 -70.64
N MET A 180 24.15 -36.71 -70.89
CA MET A 180 25.50 -37.18 -71.20
C MET A 180 26.19 -37.86 -70.01
N ASN A 181 25.88 -37.48 -68.76
CA ASN A 181 26.46 -38.08 -67.55
C ASN A 181 25.64 -39.23 -66.95
N HIS A 182 24.34 -39.32 -67.28
CA HIS A 182 23.41 -40.35 -66.84
C HIS A 182 22.69 -41.00 -68.04
N PRO A 183 23.43 -41.53 -69.05
CA PRO A 183 22.82 -42.12 -70.23
C PRO A 183 22.07 -43.41 -69.87
N TRP A 184 20.90 -43.59 -70.49
CA TRP A 184 19.97 -44.69 -70.20
C TRP A 184 20.65 -46.06 -70.36
N GLY A 185 20.34 -47.00 -69.47
CA GLY A 185 20.96 -48.32 -69.41
C GLY A 185 22.27 -48.41 -68.62
N THR A 186 22.85 -47.29 -68.18
CA THR A 186 24.03 -47.31 -67.28
C THR A 186 23.65 -47.30 -65.80
N PRO A 187 24.52 -47.76 -64.87
CA PRO A 187 24.27 -47.65 -63.42
C PRO A 187 23.98 -46.22 -62.97
N LYS A 188 24.62 -45.22 -63.61
CA LYS A 188 24.35 -43.79 -63.32
C LYS A 188 22.92 -43.36 -63.65
N ALA A 189 22.22 -44.02 -64.56
CA ALA A 189 20.82 -43.72 -64.86
C ALA A 189 19.86 -44.08 -63.71
N GLN A 190 20.32 -44.84 -62.70
CA GLN A 190 19.54 -45.18 -61.49
C GLN A 190 19.77 -44.19 -60.33
N HIS A 191 20.65 -43.19 -60.47
CA HIS A 191 20.92 -42.21 -59.42
C HIS A 191 19.68 -41.35 -59.09
N GLU A 192 19.49 -41.02 -57.82
CA GLU A 192 18.41 -40.14 -57.38
C GLU A 192 18.69 -38.69 -57.82
N TYR A 193 17.75 -38.08 -58.54
CA TYR A 193 17.87 -36.68 -58.96
C TYR A 193 16.64 -35.86 -58.58
N VAL A 194 16.89 -34.62 -58.20
CA VAL A 194 15.92 -33.62 -57.76
C VAL A 194 16.02 -32.36 -58.63
N GLY A 195 15.14 -31.38 -58.40
CA GLY A 195 15.30 -30.04 -58.96
C GLY A 195 16.61 -29.36 -58.49
N PRO A 196 17.05 -28.27 -59.13
CA PRO A 196 18.34 -27.64 -58.83
C PRO A 196 18.52 -27.34 -57.35
N THR A 197 19.60 -27.87 -56.75
CA THR A 197 19.90 -27.68 -55.33
C THR A 197 21.40 -27.70 -55.06
N THR A 198 21.82 -26.99 -54.02
CA THR A 198 23.17 -27.02 -53.45
C THR A 198 23.31 -28.08 -52.33
N ASN A 199 22.22 -28.73 -51.93
CA ASN A 199 22.13 -29.52 -50.69
C ASN A 199 21.96 -31.04 -50.94
N PHE A 200 22.98 -31.67 -51.54
CA PHE A 200 23.04 -33.10 -51.90
C PHE A 200 23.22 -34.06 -50.69
N ARG A 201 22.52 -33.84 -49.57
CA ARG A 201 22.67 -34.63 -48.33
C ARG A 201 21.36 -35.36 -47.98
N PRO A 202 21.37 -36.71 -47.80
CA PRO A 202 20.20 -37.45 -47.34
C PRO A 202 19.70 -36.93 -45.99
N LYS A 203 18.41 -36.60 -45.89
CA LYS A 203 17.79 -36.01 -44.69
C LYS A 203 17.35 -37.08 -43.69
N VAL A 204 18.26 -37.96 -43.29
CA VAL A 204 18.03 -39.01 -42.29
C VAL A 204 18.57 -38.54 -40.94
N LEU A 205 17.73 -38.57 -39.90
CA LEU A 205 18.16 -38.27 -38.54
C LEU A 205 18.82 -39.52 -37.94
N MET A 206 20.15 -39.49 -37.84
CA MET A 206 20.95 -40.51 -37.15
C MET A 206 21.01 -40.22 -35.65
N CYS A 207 21.29 -41.24 -34.83
CA CYS A 207 21.33 -41.10 -33.38
C CYS A 207 22.71 -40.61 -32.88
N PRO A 208 22.80 -39.51 -32.09
CA PRO A 208 24.05 -39.04 -31.51
C PRO A 208 24.70 -40.01 -30.51
N GLU A 209 23.93 -40.95 -29.96
CA GLU A 209 24.44 -42.02 -29.09
C GLU A 209 24.85 -43.27 -29.87
N HIS A 210 24.36 -43.44 -31.12
CA HIS A 210 24.51 -44.63 -31.96
C HIS A 210 24.58 -44.22 -33.44
N GLU A 211 25.75 -43.85 -33.94
CA GLU A 211 25.90 -43.11 -35.22
C GLU A 211 25.35 -43.84 -36.46
N MET A 212 25.33 -45.17 -36.46
CA MET A 212 24.80 -46.01 -37.54
C MET A 212 23.27 -46.18 -37.50
N GLU A 213 22.61 -45.75 -36.42
CA GLU A 213 21.19 -46.01 -36.16
C GLU A 213 20.25 -44.87 -36.54
N LYS A 214 19.12 -45.24 -37.15
CA LYS A 214 18.07 -44.29 -37.57
C LYS A 214 17.10 -44.01 -36.42
N VAL A 215 16.76 -42.74 -36.25
CA VAL A 215 15.89 -42.27 -35.17
C VAL A 215 14.41 -42.43 -35.56
N ASN A 216 13.79 -43.52 -35.11
CA ASN A 216 12.45 -43.96 -35.52
C ASN A 216 11.41 -44.00 -34.38
N MET A 217 11.80 -43.66 -33.14
CA MET A 217 10.96 -43.71 -31.95
C MET A 217 10.99 -42.36 -31.19
N TYR A 218 10.01 -42.12 -30.31
CA TYR A 218 9.91 -40.90 -29.52
C TYR A 218 9.82 -41.20 -28.03
N CYS A 219 10.72 -40.65 -27.22
CA CYS A 219 10.70 -40.77 -25.77
C CYS A 219 9.79 -39.70 -25.17
N GLU A 220 8.71 -40.11 -24.49
CA GLU A 220 7.75 -39.18 -23.89
C GLU A 220 8.31 -38.48 -22.64
N VAL A 221 9.16 -39.19 -21.89
CA VAL A 221 9.78 -38.69 -20.65
C VAL A 221 10.79 -37.59 -20.97
N CYS A 222 11.80 -37.89 -21.79
CA CYS A 222 12.83 -36.92 -22.19
C CYS A 222 12.40 -36.00 -23.35
N ARG A 223 11.16 -36.15 -23.85
CA ARG A 223 10.57 -35.39 -24.98
C ARG A 223 11.44 -35.31 -26.25
N ARG A 224 12.37 -36.26 -26.43
CA ARG A 224 13.36 -36.29 -27.53
C ARG A 224 13.19 -37.55 -28.39
N PRO A 225 13.44 -37.47 -29.70
CA PRO A 225 13.38 -38.63 -30.59
C PRO A 225 14.61 -39.52 -30.37
N VAL A 226 14.44 -40.84 -30.42
CA VAL A 226 15.45 -41.86 -30.08
C VAL A 226 15.49 -43.01 -31.10
N CYS A 227 16.62 -43.71 -31.20
CA CYS A 227 16.72 -44.94 -32.00
C CYS A 227 16.31 -46.18 -31.18
N HIS A 228 16.33 -47.35 -31.81
CA HIS A 228 15.92 -48.60 -31.17
C HIS A 228 16.92 -49.07 -30.08
N LEU A 229 18.23 -48.94 -30.32
CA LEU A 229 19.28 -49.29 -29.34
C LEU A 229 19.21 -48.46 -28.05
N CYS A 230 18.89 -47.16 -28.15
CA CYS A 230 18.63 -46.30 -27.00
C CYS A 230 17.56 -46.84 -26.03
N LYS A 231 16.61 -47.65 -26.53
CA LYS A 231 15.55 -48.29 -25.73
C LYS A 231 15.86 -49.74 -25.34
N LEU A 232 16.66 -50.47 -26.13
CA LEU A 232 17.02 -51.87 -25.81
C LEU A 232 18.14 -51.99 -24.77
N GLY A 233 19.09 -51.04 -24.73
CA GLY A 233 20.18 -51.05 -23.75
C GLY A 233 20.83 -49.70 -23.44
N GLY A 234 20.36 -48.60 -24.07
CA GLY A 234 20.88 -47.25 -23.84
C GLY A 234 20.12 -46.45 -22.78
N SER A 235 20.32 -45.12 -22.80
CA SER A 235 19.84 -44.18 -21.77
C SER A 235 18.31 -44.01 -21.66
N HIS A 236 17.50 -44.81 -22.39
CA HIS A 236 16.03 -44.77 -22.37
C HIS A 236 15.41 -46.15 -22.09
N ALA A 237 16.18 -47.13 -21.62
CA ALA A 237 15.70 -48.47 -21.27
C ALA A 237 14.43 -48.43 -20.39
N ASN A 238 14.40 -47.57 -19.37
CA ASN A 238 13.28 -47.45 -18.44
C ASN A 238 12.22 -46.40 -18.83
N HIS A 239 12.39 -45.66 -19.94
CA HIS A 239 11.44 -44.61 -20.33
C HIS A 239 10.27 -45.15 -21.16
N ARG A 240 9.12 -44.46 -21.09
CA ARG A 240 7.99 -44.66 -22.01
C ARG A 240 8.37 -44.09 -23.39
N VAL A 241 8.30 -44.95 -24.40
CA VAL A 241 8.71 -44.64 -25.77
C VAL A 241 7.60 -45.12 -26.72
N THR A 242 7.18 -44.25 -27.63
CA THR A 242 6.15 -44.52 -28.66
C THR A 242 6.73 -44.42 -30.07
N SER A 243 5.98 -44.90 -31.07
CA SER A 243 6.39 -44.81 -32.47
C SER A 243 6.41 -43.36 -32.96
N MET A 244 7.40 -43.01 -33.80
CA MET A 244 7.50 -41.65 -34.36
C MET A 244 6.25 -41.25 -35.17
N SER A 245 5.55 -42.21 -35.79
CA SER A 245 4.31 -41.99 -36.52
C SER A 245 3.13 -41.56 -35.63
N SER A 246 3.02 -42.11 -34.42
CA SER A 246 2.00 -41.71 -33.44
C SER A 246 2.35 -40.36 -32.79
N ALA A 247 3.61 -40.17 -32.39
CA ALA A 247 4.08 -38.89 -31.84
C ALA A 247 3.90 -37.73 -32.85
N TYR A 248 4.20 -37.97 -34.13
CA TYR A 248 3.98 -37.00 -35.22
C TYR A 248 2.52 -36.53 -35.30
N LYS A 249 1.54 -37.46 -35.26
CA LYS A 249 0.10 -37.11 -35.33
C LYS A 249 -0.29 -36.20 -34.16
N ILE A 250 0.02 -36.62 -32.94
CA ILE A 250 -0.37 -35.91 -31.70
C ILE A 250 0.27 -34.53 -31.64
N LEU A 251 1.57 -34.42 -31.91
CA LEU A 251 2.28 -33.13 -31.89
C LEU A 251 1.80 -32.18 -32.99
N LYS A 252 1.53 -32.69 -34.20
CA LYS A 252 1.01 -31.89 -35.31
C LYS A 252 -0.40 -31.36 -35.01
N GLU A 253 -1.29 -32.19 -34.45
CA GLU A 253 -2.63 -31.77 -34.08
C GLU A 253 -2.61 -30.72 -32.95
N LYS A 254 -1.81 -30.95 -31.90
CA LYS A 254 -1.67 -29.99 -30.79
C LYS A 254 -1.11 -28.64 -31.26
N LEU A 255 -0.09 -28.67 -32.12
CA LEU A 255 0.50 -27.45 -32.70
C LEU A 255 -0.52 -26.72 -33.59
N SER A 256 -1.26 -27.44 -34.45
CA SER A 256 -2.32 -26.87 -35.28
C SER A 256 -3.41 -26.19 -34.43
N LYS A 257 -3.93 -26.86 -33.39
CA LYS A 257 -4.92 -26.26 -32.48
C LYS A 257 -4.39 -24.99 -31.80
N SER A 258 -3.12 -25.01 -31.37
CA SER A 258 -2.48 -23.85 -30.72
C SER A 258 -2.30 -22.67 -31.69
N ILE A 259 -1.88 -22.93 -32.93
CA ILE A 259 -1.73 -21.90 -33.97
C ILE A 259 -3.10 -21.30 -34.36
N HIS A 260 -4.13 -22.13 -34.55
CA HIS A 260 -5.47 -21.64 -34.85
C HIS A 260 -6.05 -20.80 -33.71
N TYR A 261 -5.79 -21.16 -32.45
CA TYR A 261 -6.16 -20.32 -31.30
C TYR A 261 -5.47 -18.95 -31.35
N LEU A 262 -4.15 -18.89 -31.55
CA LEU A 262 -3.41 -17.62 -31.64
C LEU A 262 -3.93 -16.73 -32.78
N ILE A 263 -4.17 -17.30 -33.97
CA ILE A 263 -4.76 -16.56 -35.11
C ILE A 263 -6.16 -16.03 -34.74
N SER A 264 -7.00 -16.84 -34.08
CA SER A 264 -8.34 -16.41 -33.63
C SER A 264 -8.33 -15.32 -32.56
N LYS A 265 -7.17 -15.01 -31.98
CA LYS A 265 -6.97 -13.95 -30.97
C LYS A 265 -6.25 -12.71 -31.51
N GLU A 266 -5.73 -12.75 -32.74
CA GLU A 266 -5.08 -11.60 -33.37
C GLU A 266 -6.01 -10.38 -33.45
N ASP A 267 -7.26 -10.60 -33.87
CA ASP A 267 -8.26 -9.53 -33.97
C ASP A 267 -8.66 -8.98 -32.60
N GLN A 268 -8.78 -9.82 -31.56
CA GLN A 268 -9.06 -9.36 -30.19
C GLN A 268 -7.94 -8.45 -29.67
N VAL A 269 -6.68 -8.84 -29.85
CA VAL A 269 -5.53 -8.01 -29.44
C VAL A 269 -5.50 -6.70 -30.22
N ARG A 270 -5.87 -6.72 -31.51
CA ARG A 270 -5.95 -5.49 -32.32
C ARG A 270 -7.04 -4.54 -31.82
N THR A 271 -8.22 -5.05 -31.44
CA THR A 271 -9.27 -4.23 -30.80
C THR A 271 -8.79 -3.63 -29.48
N GLN A 272 -8.13 -4.42 -28.63
CA GLN A 272 -7.61 -3.93 -27.33
C GLN A 272 -6.54 -2.85 -27.49
N ILE A 273 -5.71 -2.92 -28.54
CA ILE A 273 -4.77 -1.84 -28.89
C ILE A 273 -5.54 -0.55 -29.21
N SER A 274 -6.57 -0.60 -30.06
CA SER A 274 -7.33 0.60 -30.40
C SER A 274 -8.24 1.13 -29.28
N GLU A 275 -8.68 0.28 -28.35
CA GLU A 275 -9.31 0.72 -27.09
C GLU A 275 -8.31 1.53 -26.24
N LEU A 276 -7.06 1.06 -26.12
CA LEU A 276 -5.99 1.78 -25.41
C LEU A 276 -5.58 3.08 -26.13
N GLU A 277 -5.49 3.09 -27.46
CA GLU A 277 -5.21 4.30 -28.26
C GLU A 277 -6.28 5.40 -28.02
N VAL A 278 -7.56 5.02 -27.91
CA VAL A 278 -8.64 5.96 -27.59
C VAL A 278 -8.56 6.46 -26.14
N LEU A 279 -8.22 5.59 -25.18
CA LEU A 279 -8.05 5.98 -23.78
C LEU A 279 -6.85 6.92 -23.57
N ILE A 280 -5.74 6.70 -24.28
CA ILE A 280 -4.57 7.60 -24.29
C ILE A 280 -5.01 8.99 -24.78
N ARG A 281 -5.60 9.07 -25.98
CA ARG A 281 -6.05 10.35 -26.55
C ARG A 281 -7.03 11.08 -25.64
N HIS A 282 -7.99 10.37 -25.04
CA HIS A 282 -8.95 10.99 -24.12
C HIS A 282 -8.28 11.50 -22.82
N THR A 283 -7.22 10.82 -22.35
CA THR A 283 -6.41 11.28 -21.21
C THR A 283 -5.64 12.56 -21.56
N GLU A 284 -5.06 12.63 -22.77
CA GLU A 284 -4.39 13.84 -23.28
C GLU A 284 -5.36 15.02 -23.44
N GLU A 285 -6.54 14.80 -24.04
CA GLU A 285 -7.62 15.78 -24.20
C GLU A 285 -8.10 16.34 -22.84
N ASN A 286 -8.26 15.45 -21.84
CA ASN A 286 -8.66 15.84 -20.48
C ASN A 286 -7.54 16.59 -19.73
N GLY A 287 -6.28 16.21 -19.92
CA GLY A 287 -5.12 16.92 -19.38
C GLY A 287 -5.06 18.37 -19.89
N GLN A 288 -5.14 18.55 -21.22
CA GLN A 288 -5.18 19.88 -21.86
C GLN A 288 -6.40 20.72 -21.46
N LEU A 289 -7.50 20.09 -21.00
CA LEU A 289 -8.64 20.82 -20.42
C LEU A 289 -8.38 21.25 -18.98
N ALA A 290 -7.72 20.43 -18.16
CA ALA A 290 -7.33 20.78 -16.80
C ALA A 290 -6.27 21.90 -16.77
N GLU A 291 -5.29 21.85 -17.68
CA GLU A 291 -4.30 22.91 -17.88
C GLU A 291 -4.96 24.24 -18.24
N ARG A 292 -5.81 24.27 -19.29
CA ARG A 292 -6.51 25.49 -19.71
C ARG A 292 -7.36 26.10 -18.59
N ARG A 293 -8.15 25.29 -17.88
CA ARG A 293 -8.93 25.76 -16.72
C ARG A 293 -8.03 26.39 -15.65
N THR A 294 -6.87 25.80 -15.39
CA THR A 294 -5.90 26.32 -14.41
C THR A 294 -5.38 27.69 -14.85
N SER A 295 -4.99 27.85 -16.13
CA SER A 295 -4.61 29.15 -16.70
C SER A 295 -5.75 30.18 -16.59
N GLU A 296 -6.96 29.81 -17.00
CA GLU A 296 -8.17 30.66 -16.89
C GLU A 296 -8.43 31.13 -15.44
N HIS A 297 -8.05 30.36 -14.43
CA HIS A 297 -8.14 30.76 -13.02
C HIS A 297 -7.07 31.78 -12.62
N PHE A 298 -5.83 31.62 -13.07
CA PHE A 298 -4.75 32.58 -12.80
C PHE A 298 -4.89 33.88 -13.60
N GLU A 299 -5.39 33.83 -14.84
CA GLU A 299 -5.67 35.02 -15.66
C GLU A 299 -6.67 35.94 -14.96
N ARG A 300 -7.79 35.40 -14.45
CA ARG A 300 -8.78 36.17 -13.67
C ARG A 300 -8.22 36.76 -12.36
N LEU A 301 -7.27 36.08 -11.71
CA LEU A 301 -6.58 36.63 -10.53
C LEU A 301 -5.66 37.80 -10.91
N LEU A 302 -4.94 37.68 -12.03
CA LEU A 302 -4.09 38.75 -12.55
C LEU A 302 -4.90 39.98 -13.00
N GLU A 303 -6.05 39.77 -13.64
CA GLU A 303 -7.01 40.82 -13.99
C GLU A 303 -7.48 41.58 -12.74
N ALA A 304 -8.01 40.88 -11.73
CA ALA A 304 -8.50 41.50 -10.50
C ALA A 304 -7.41 42.25 -9.71
N LEU A 305 -6.18 41.74 -9.68
CA LEU A 305 -5.02 42.42 -9.07
C LEU A 305 -4.63 43.68 -9.85
N GLN A 306 -4.66 43.62 -11.19
CA GLN A 306 -4.35 44.76 -12.04
C GLN A 306 -5.45 45.84 -11.97
N GLU A 307 -6.73 45.47 -11.92
CA GLU A 307 -7.84 46.40 -11.66
C GLU A 307 -7.64 47.14 -10.34
N ARG A 308 -7.47 46.41 -9.22
CA ARG A 308 -7.23 47.01 -7.89
C ARG A 308 -6.02 47.96 -7.90
N ARG A 309 -4.91 47.56 -8.55
CA ARG A 309 -3.72 48.39 -8.71
C ARG A 309 -4.04 49.70 -9.43
N THR A 310 -4.79 49.67 -10.54
CA THR A 310 -5.17 50.89 -11.27
C THR A 310 -6.10 51.80 -10.47
N GLU A 311 -7.01 51.23 -9.68
CA GLU A 311 -7.87 51.99 -8.77
C GLU A 311 -7.07 52.74 -7.68
N MET A 312 -6.13 52.05 -7.02
CA MET A 312 -5.29 52.65 -5.99
C MET A 312 -4.40 53.76 -6.54
N LEU A 313 -3.77 53.54 -7.70
CA LEU A 313 -2.95 54.56 -8.37
C LEU A 313 -3.80 55.78 -8.79
N ARG A 314 -5.04 55.57 -9.24
CA ARG A 314 -5.99 56.67 -9.54
C ARG A 314 -6.33 57.49 -8.30
N SER A 315 -6.47 56.87 -7.13
CA SER A 315 -6.70 57.59 -5.87
C SER A 315 -5.52 58.49 -5.48
N ILE A 316 -4.29 57.97 -5.58
CA ILE A 316 -3.05 58.74 -5.35
C ILE A 316 -2.96 59.92 -6.33
N GLU A 317 -3.26 59.69 -7.62
CA GLU A 317 -3.23 60.72 -8.65
C GLU A 317 -4.27 61.83 -8.42
N GLN A 318 -5.47 61.47 -7.96
CA GLN A 318 -6.52 62.44 -7.60
C GLN A 318 -6.11 63.27 -6.39
N SER A 319 -5.55 62.65 -5.35
CA SER A 319 -5.01 63.36 -4.18
C SER A 319 -3.87 64.30 -4.57
N ARG A 320 -2.93 63.82 -5.40
CA ARG A 320 -1.82 64.61 -5.96
C ARG A 320 -2.31 65.81 -6.75
N SER A 321 -3.27 65.61 -7.66
CA SER A 321 -3.84 66.67 -8.51
C SER A 321 -4.47 67.78 -7.68
N LEU A 322 -5.33 67.43 -6.72
CA LEU A 322 -6.01 68.39 -5.84
C LEU A 322 -5.03 69.18 -4.95
N ARG A 323 -3.95 68.54 -4.49
CA ARG A 323 -2.90 69.21 -3.69
C ARG A 323 -2.09 70.19 -4.53
N VAL A 324 -1.71 69.79 -5.74
CA VAL A 324 -1.00 70.66 -6.70
C VAL A 324 -1.88 71.84 -7.14
N GLU A 325 -3.18 71.61 -7.36
CA GLU A 325 -4.16 72.65 -7.67
C GLU A 325 -4.26 73.69 -6.55
N ARG A 326 -4.45 73.27 -5.29
CA ARG A 326 -4.49 74.17 -4.13
C ARG A 326 -3.21 74.99 -3.95
N LEU A 327 -2.05 74.35 -4.14
CA LEU A 327 -0.75 75.04 -4.03
C LEU A 327 -0.52 76.02 -5.19
N ARG A 328 -1.01 75.72 -6.40
CA ARG A 328 -0.99 76.68 -7.54
C ARG A 328 -1.91 77.88 -7.28
N ALA A 329 -3.14 77.64 -6.82
CA ALA A 329 -4.06 78.71 -6.48
C ALA A 329 -3.50 79.64 -5.38
N GLN A 330 -2.79 79.08 -4.39
CA GLN A 330 -2.09 79.87 -3.38
C GLN A 330 -0.91 80.67 -3.96
N VAL A 331 -0.17 80.13 -4.92
CA VAL A 331 0.89 80.86 -5.64
C VAL A 331 0.28 82.01 -6.46
N GLU A 332 -0.85 81.79 -7.15
CA GLU A 332 -1.57 82.81 -7.90
C GLU A 332 -2.11 83.93 -6.99
N GLU A 333 -2.66 83.59 -5.81
CA GLU A 333 -3.08 84.56 -4.79
C GLU A 333 -1.91 85.45 -4.34
N TYR A 334 -0.77 84.84 -4.00
CA TYR A 334 0.42 85.58 -3.53
C TYR A 334 1.10 86.36 -4.67
N GLN A 335 0.98 85.93 -5.93
CA GLN A 335 1.39 86.71 -7.10
C GLN A 335 0.48 87.93 -7.30
N GLY A 336 -0.84 87.77 -7.21
CA GLY A 336 -1.78 88.90 -7.20
C GLY A 336 -1.56 89.86 -6.01
N MET A 337 -1.06 89.35 -4.88
CA MET A 337 -0.63 90.22 -3.78
C MET A 337 0.58 91.10 -4.14
N LEU A 338 1.55 90.60 -4.92
CA LEU A 338 2.71 91.38 -5.40
C LEU A 338 2.33 92.50 -6.38
N GLU A 339 1.23 92.35 -7.13
CA GLU A 339 0.68 93.41 -7.99
C GLU A 339 0.19 94.64 -7.18
N ASN A 340 -0.03 94.50 -5.87
CA ASN A 340 -0.28 95.64 -4.97
C ASN A 340 0.96 96.53 -4.73
N SER A 341 2.09 96.31 -5.41
CA SER A 341 3.18 97.29 -5.51
C SER A 341 2.67 98.69 -5.95
N GLY A 342 1.65 98.74 -6.82
CA GLY A 342 0.96 99.98 -7.18
C GLY A 342 0.22 100.66 -6.02
N LEU A 343 -0.25 99.91 -5.01
CA LEU A 343 -0.84 100.46 -3.79
C LEU A 343 0.23 101.15 -2.91
N VAL A 344 1.46 100.62 -2.89
CA VAL A 344 2.60 101.22 -2.18
C VAL A 344 3.01 102.53 -2.85
N GLY A 345 3.13 102.56 -4.18
CA GLY A 345 3.38 103.78 -4.95
C GLY A 345 2.28 104.83 -4.75
N TYR A 346 1.01 104.43 -4.86
CA TYR A 346 -0.13 105.31 -4.58
C TYR A 346 -0.12 105.87 -3.15
N ALA A 347 0.25 105.05 -2.16
CA ALA A 347 0.42 105.52 -0.78
C ALA A 347 1.55 106.55 -0.63
N GLN A 348 2.67 106.35 -1.33
CA GLN A 348 3.79 107.30 -1.35
C GLN A 348 3.43 108.63 -2.02
N GLU A 349 2.55 108.65 -3.02
CA GLU A 349 2.02 109.89 -3.60
C GLU A 349 1.00 110.57 -2.66
N VAL A 350 0.09 109.83 -2.04
CA VAL A 350 -0.89 110.39 -1.07
C VAL A 350 -0.19 111.01 0.14
N LEU A 351 0.97 110.49 0.55
CA LEU A 351 1.81 111.08 1.61
C LEU A 351 2.48 112.42 1.24
N LYS A 352 2.38 112.88 -0.02
CA LYS A 352 2.86 114.20 -0.47
C LYS A 352 1.75 115.26 -0.49
N GLU A 353 0.50 114.88 -0.26
CA GLU A 353 -0.62 115.83 -0.23
C GLU A 353 -0.43 116.84 0.91
N THR A 354 -0.73 118.11 0.60
CA THR A 354 -0.52 119.26 1.49
C THR A 354 -1.84 119.83 2.03
N ASP A 355 -2.97 119.60 1.34
CA ASP A 355 -4.27 119.94 1.90
C ASP A 355 -4.72 118.88 2.92
N GLN A 356 -5.00 119.33 4.14
CA GLN A 356 -5.34 118.46 5.26
C GLN A 356 -6.67 117.71 5.05
N SER A 357 -7.63 118.28 4.32
CA SER A 357 -8.94 117.68 4.10
C SER A 357 -8.90 116.61 2.99
N CYS A 358 -8.23 116.91 1.86
CA CYS A 358 -7.98 115.98 0.78
C CYS A 358 -7.14 114.78 1.26
N PHE A 359 -6.11 115.06 2.07
CA PHE A 359 -5.29 114.01 2.70
C PHE A 359 -6.14 113.09 3.58
N VAL A 360 -6.89 113.63 4.56
CA VAL A 360 -7.68 112.81 5.50
C VAL A 360 -8.77 111.99 4.78
N GLN A 361 -9.42 112.55 3.77
CA GLN A 361 -10.41 111.84 2.95
C GLN A 361 -9.79 110.61 2.26
N THR A 362 -8.61 110.78 1.67
CA THR A 362 -7.93 109.74 0.89
C THR A 362 -7.25 108.71 1.79
N ALA A 363 -6.51 109.18 2.80
CA ALA A 363 -5.76 108.37 3.75
C ALA A 363 -6.66 107.38 4.52
N LYS A 364 -7.90 107.76 4.86
CA LYS A 364 -8.85 106.86 5.54
C LYS A 364 -9.20 105.63 4.69
N LEU A 365 -9.45 105.81 3.39
CA LEU A 365 -9.76 104.69 2.48
C LEU A 365 -8.51 103.86 2.17
N LEU A 366 -7.37 104.53 1.99
CA LEU A 366 -6.07 103.91 1.75
C LEU A 366 -5.63 103.03 2.92
N HIS A 367 -5.76 103.52 4.16
CA HIS A 367 -5.39 102.80 5.37
C HIS A 367 -6.13 101.46 5.49
N VAL A 368 -7.43 101.40 5.17
CA VAL A 368 -8.20 100.14 5.16
C VAL A 368 -7.66 99.14 4.12
N ARG A 369 -7.22 99.62 2.95
CA ARG A 369 -6.60 98.76 1.92
C ARG A 369 -5.24 98.23 2.35
N ILE A 370 -4.38 99.09 2.89
CA ILE A 370 -3.06 98.72 3.43
C ILE A 370 -3.21 97.74 4.60
N GLN A 371 -4.14 98.01 5.52
CA GLN A 371 -4.43 97.15 6.67
C GLN A 371 -4.82 95.74 6.22
N LYS A 372 -5.78 95.63 5.27
CA LYS A 372 -6.19 94.33 4.72
C LYS A 372 -5.03 93.57 4.08
N ALA A 373 -4.21 94.24 3.25
CA ALA A 373 -3.04 93.62 2.64
C ALA A 373 -1.98 93.21 3.68
N THR A 374 -1.81 94.00 4.74
CA THR A 374 -0.87 93.71 5.84
C THR A 374 -1.35 92.53 6.69
N ASP A 375 -2.66 92.41 6.94
CA ASP A 375 -3.22 91.31 7.71
C ASP A 375 -3.08 89.96 6.97
N SER A 376 -3.26 89.94 5.65
CA SER A 376 -2.98 88.76 4.81
C SER A 376 -1.51 88.29 4.88
N LEU A 377 -0.56 89.17 5.20
CA LEU A 377 0.87 88.84 5.31
C LEU A 377 1.31 88.33 6.69
N LYS A 378 0.45 88.40 7.73
CA LYS A 378 0.85 88.08 9.12
C LYS A 378 1.03 86.59 9.41
N THR A 379 0.41 85.71 8.63
CA THR A 379 0.46 84.26 8.85
C THR A 379 0.45 83.50 7.53
N PHE A 380 1.63 83.05 7.09
CA PHE A 380 1.76 82.08 6.00
C PHE A 380 1.52 80.65 6.50
N GLN A 381 0.64 79.91 5.82
CA GLN A 381 0.44 78.46 6.00
C GLN A 381 0.21 77.83 4.63
N THR A 382 0.73 76.62 4.39
CA THR A 382 0.61 75.93 3.09
C THR A 382 -0.79 75.36 2.88
N ALA A 383 -1.43 75.65 1.74
CA ALA A 383 -2.80 75.22 1.41
C ALA A 383 -2.97 73.68 1.25
N ALA A 384 -1.87 72.93 1.16
CA ALA A 384 -1.83 71.47 1.23
C ALA A 384 -0.48 70.98 1.76
N ALA A 385 -0.46 69.81 2.39
CA ALA A 385 0.76 69.10 2.75
C ALA A 385 1.32 68.31 1.54
N PRO A 386 2.66 68.18 1.41
CA PRO A 386 3.29 67.46 0.31
C PRO A 386 3.45 65.94 0.54
N SER A 387 3.29 65.45 1.77
CA SER A 387 3.51 64.05 2.12
C SER A 387 2.33 63.13 1.81
N PHE A 388 2.59 61.89 1.42
CA PHE A 388 1.58 60.87 1.06
C PHE A 388 1.52 59.73 2.09
N GLU A 389 1.83 60.03 3.35
CA GLU A 389 1.93 59.07 4.47
C GLU A 389 0.60 58.34 4.77
N GLU A 390 -0.53 58.87 4.31
CA GLU A 390 -1.85 58.22 4.34
C GLU A 390 -1.99 57.00 3.40
N PHE A 391 -1.11 56.86 2.40
CA PHE A 391 -1.16 55.80 1.39
C PHE A 391 -0.20 54.64 1.71
N VAL A 392 -0.43 53.97 2.84
CA VAL A 392 0.28 52.72 3.19
C VAL A 392 -0.41 51.51 2.56
N LEU A 393 0.37 50.63 1.94
CA LEU A 393 -0.08 49.34 1.41
C LEU A 393 0.74 48.21 2.05
N ASP A 394 0.03 47.20 2.55
CA ASP A 394 0.56 45.90 3.00
C ASP A 394 -0.04 44.83 2.08
N THR A 395 0.81 43.93 1.56
CA THR A 395 0.43 42.80 0.68
C THR A 395 0.68 41.43 1.32
N SER A 396 1.09 41.41 2.59
CA SER A 396 1.59 40.19 3.24
C SER A 396 0.54 39.07 3.33
N LYS A 397 -0.74 39.41 3.46
CA LYS A 397 -1.85 38.45 3.53
C LYS A 397 -2.17 37.86 2.17
N GLU A 398 -2.25 38.71 1.16
CA GLU A 398 -2.50 38.34 -0.23
C GLU A 398 -1.38 37.44 -0.75
N GLU A 399 -0.13 37.75 -0.39
CA GLU A 399 1.02 36.89 -0.67
C GLU A 399 0.97 35.53 0.03
N LEU A 400 0.44 35.44 1.26
CA LEU A 400 0.27 34.16 1.95
C LEU A 400 -0.84 33.33 1.29
N LEU A 401 -1.99 33.94 1.00
CA LEU A 401 -3.09 33.29 0.30
C LEU A 401 -2.66 32.77 -1.09
N LEU A 402 -1.81 33.51 -1.80
CA LEU A 402 -1.22 33.06 -3.08
C LEU A 402 -0.22 31.89 -2.92
N LYS A 403 0.48 31.79 -1.77
CA LYS A 403 1.39 30.67 -1.46
C LYS A 403 0.63 29.42 -0.99
N GLU A 404 -0.56 29.57 -0.42
CA GLU A 404 -1.45 28.48 0.01
C GLU A 404 -2.30 27.89 -1.13
N LEU A 405 -2.30 28.51 -2.32
CA LEU A 405 -2.94 27.98 -3.53
C LEU A 405 -2.39 26.60 -3.88
N SER A 406 -3.22 25.59 -3.63
CA SER A 406 -2.96 24.19 -3.90
C SER A 406 -4.04 23.65 -4.83
N PHE A 407 -3.68 22.75 -5.74
CA PHE A 407 -4.69 21.92 -6.40
C PHE A 407 -5.46 21.18 -5.30
N SER A 408 -6.80 21.25 -5.31
CA SER A 408 -7.63 20.38 -4.49
C SER A 408 -7.65 18.99 -5.11
N GLY A 409 -6.53 18.29 -4.94
CA GLY A 409 -6.48 16.84 -5.07
C GLY A 409 -7.49 16.20 -4.13
N VAL A 410 -7.96 15.02 -4.53
CA VAL A 410 -8.80 14.15 -3.70
C VAL A 410 -8.11 13.98 -2.33
N PRO A 411 -8.74 14.33 -1.19
CA PRO A 411 -8.11 14.17 0.11
C PRO A 411 -7.72 12.71 0.37
N GLU A 412 -6.64 12.49 1.12
CA GLU A 412 -6.27 11.13 1.52
C GLU A 412 -7.40 10.49 2.36
N PRO A 413 -7.66 9.18 2.20
CA PRO A 413 -8.66 8.49 2.99
C PRO A 413 -8.27 8.53 4.48
N PRO A 414 -9.15 9.04 5.37
CA PRO A 414 -8.87 9.07 6.81
C PRO A 414 -8.73 7.66 7.37
N VAL A 415 -7.98 7.50 8.47
CA VAL A 415 -7.75 6.21 9.13
C VAL A 415 -8.47 6.21 10.49
N ILE A 416 -9.34 5.21 10.71
CA ILE A 416 -10.09 5.05 11.96
C ILE A 416 -9.17 4.52 13.06
N ASP A 417 -9.09 5.22 14.18
CA ASP A 417 -8.28 4.84 15.35
C ASP A 417 -9.09 3.92 16.28
N LEU A 418 -8.87 2.61 16.12
CA LEU A 418 -9.47 1.56 16.95
C LEU A 418 -9.20 1.73 18.45
N SER A 419 -8.06 2.32 18.84
CA SER A 419 -7.70 2.50 20.25
C SER A 419 -8.55 3.56 20.95
N ARG A 420 -9.08 4.52 20.18
CA ARG A 420 -9.91 5.64 20.66
C ARG A 420 -11.41 5.47 20.35
N CYS A 421 -11.78 4.66 19.36
CA CYS A 421 -13.18 4.31 19.10
C CYS A 421 -13.83 3.55 20.27
N ARG A 422 -15.09 3.86 20.59
CA ARG A 422 -15.88 3.18 21.64
C ARG A 422 -17.33 3.08 21.18
N VAL A 423 -17.91 1.88 21.28
CA VAL A 423 -19.33 1.65 20.95
C VAL A 423 -20.01 1.07 22.18
N TYR A 424 -20.93 1.86 22.74
CA TYR A 424 -21.69 1.55 23.94
C TYR A 424 -23.19 1.73 23.62
N ASN A 425 -23.91 2.61 24.31
CA ASN A 425 -25.23 3.08 23.88
C ASN A 425 -25.14 3.91 22.59
N GLU A 426 -23.99 4.57 22.39
CA GLU A 426 -23.66 5.38 21.23
C GLU A 426 -22.26 4.99 20.73
N GLY A 427 -21.96 5.25 19.46
CA GLY A 427 -20.68 4.98 18.82
C GLY A 427 -19.83 6.24 18.70
N LEU A 428 -18.89 6.44 19.62
CA LEU A 428 -17.79 7.39 19.43
C LEU A 428 -16.81 6.80 18.42
N ILE A 429 -16.77 7.37 17.22
CA ILE A 429 -15.82 7.02 16.16
C ILE A 429 -14.77 8.13 16.09
N HIS A 430 -13.50 7.76 16.12
CA HIS A 430 -12.35 8.67 16.00
C HIS A 430 -11.48 8.25 14.81
N TRP A 431 -10.97 9.21 14.06
CA TRP A 431 -10.03 9.01 12.96
C TRP A 431 -8.85 9.97 13.06
N HIS A 432 -7.87 9.80 12.18
CA HIS A 432 -6.84 10.77 11.90
C HIS A 432 -6.57 10.84 10.39
N LEU A 433 -5.87 11.88 9.97
CA LEU A 433 -5.32 12.00 8.62
C LEU A 433 -3.80 11.72 8.66
N SER A 434 -3.13 11.81 7.52
CA SER A 434 -1.66 11.86 7.45
C SER A 434 -1.16 13.24 7.93
N GLU A 435 0.07 13.32 8.47
CA GLU A 435 0.67 14.59 8.89
C GLU A 435 0.95 15.53 7.69
N ASP A 436 1.18 14.95 6.50
CA ASP A 436 1.34 15.68 5.23
C ASP A 436 0.00 16.06 4.55
N SER A 437 -1.15 15.77 5.17
CA SER A 437 -2.46 15.97 4.53
C SER A 437 -2.91 17.44 4.53
N LEU A 438 -3.53 17.86 3.42
CA LEU A 438 -4.05 19.22 3.27
C LEU A 438 -5.38 19.38 4.05
N PRO A 439 -5.64 20.57 4.65
CA PRO A 439 -6.86 20.81 5.43
C PRO A 439 -8.15 20.49 4.68
N THR A 440 -9.05 19.77 5.34
CA THR A 440 -10.34 19.28 4.81
C THR A 440 -11.51 20.04 5.44
N ASP A 441 -12.52 20.36 4.63
CA ASP A 441 -13.67 21.19 5.03
C ASP A 441 -14.52 20.50 6.12
N HIS A 442 -14.76 19.20 5.95
CA HIS A 442 -15.53 18.35 6.85
C HIS A 442 -15.30 16.86 6.53
N HIS A 443 -15.76 15.98 7.42
CA HIS A 443 -15.81 14.54 7.19
C HIS A 443 -17.26 14.02 7.23
N ILE A 444 -17.49 12.84 6.66
CA ILE A 444 -18.75 12.09 6.78
C ILE A 444 -18.41 10.68 7.25
N VAL A 445 -19.07 10.22 8.31
CA VAL A 445 -18.98 8.83 8.77
C VAL A 445 -20.14 8.04 8.18
N GLU A 446 -19.81 7.03 7.37
CA GLU A 446 -20.78 6.09 6.83
C GLU A 446 -20.78 4.81 7.69
N PHE A 447 -21.97 4.34 8.05
CA PHE A 447 -22.15 3.14 8.87
C PHE A 447 -23.31 2.26 8.40
N ARG A 448 -23.20 0.96 8.63
CA ARG A 448 -24.25 -0.03 8.31
C ARG A 448 -24.33 -1.13 9.36
N LYS A 449 -25.53 -1.67 9.57
CA LYS A 449 -25.75 -2.85 10.42
C LYS A 449 -25.42 -4.13 9.66
N LEU A 450 -24.75 -5.08 10.30
CA LEU A 450 -24.41 -6.37 9.71
C LEU A 450 -25.39 -7.45 10.21
N GLY A 451 -26.16 -8.05 9.29
CA GLY A 451 -26.98 -9.24 9.59
C GLY A 451 -28.49 -9.15 9.31
N SER A 452 -29.00 -8.07 8.72
CA SER A 452 -30.39 -7.94 8.28
C SER A 452 -30.45 -7.55 6.80
N GLU A 453 -31.03 -8.42 5.95
CA GLU A 453 -31.03 -8.25 4.50
C GLU A 453 -31.75 -6.96 4.05
N GLU A 454 -32.77 -6.54 4.81
CA GLU A 454 -33.60 -5.35 4.57
C GLU A 454 -32.87 -4.01 4.76
N GLU A 455 -31.74 -3.97 5.48
CA GLU A 455 -30.95 -2.74 5.73
C GLU A 455 -29.55 -2.77 5.08
N SER A 456 -29.48 -3.17 3.81
CA SER A 456 -28.20 -3.28 3.07
C SER A 456 -27.53 -1.93 2.71
N GLY A 457 -28.15 -0.79 3.05
CA GLY A 457 -27.66 0.56 2.72
C GLY A 457 -26.67 1.14 3.76
N TRP A 458 -25.75 1.98 3.29
CA TRP A 458 -24.92 2.81 4.17
C TRP A 458 -25.72 4.03 4.64
N ARG A 459 -25.84 4.19 5.95
CA ARG A 459 -26.31 5.43 6.60
C ARG A 459 -25.13 6.39 6.72
N ALA A 460 -25.35 7.69 6.57
CA ALA A 460 -24.32 8.73 6.70
C ALA A 460 -24.59 9.64 7.90
N SER A 461 -23.53 10.13 8.55
CA SER A 461 -23.61 11.19 9.55
C SER A 461 -23.87 12.56 8.91
N GLU A 462 -24.24 13.54 9.74
CA GLU A 462 -24.07 14.95 9.39
C GLU A 462 -22.57 15.29 9.17
N PRO A 463 -22.24 16.42 8.49
CA PRO A 463 -20.86 16.87 8.30
C PRO A 463 -20.12 17.13 9.62
N VAL A 464 -18.99 16.46 9.81
CA VAL A 464 -18.17 16.54 11.03
C VAL A 464 -16.97 17.46 10.81
N PHE A 465 -16.90 18.53 11.58
CA PHE A 465 -15.81 19.53 11.53
C PHE A 465 -14.69 19.22 12.54
N GLY A 466 -14.17 17.99 12.49
CA GLY A 466 -13.14 17.50 13.43
C GLY A 466 -12.83 16.01 13.26
N CYS A 467 -11.90 15.50 14.07
CA CYS A 467 -11.38 14.11 13.96
C CYS A 467 -12.23 13.02 14.65
N SER A 468 -13.42 13.35 15.15
CA SER A 468 -14.29 12.38 15.83
C SER A 468 -15.76 12.81 15.83
N THR A 469 -16.68 11.84 15.88
CA THR A 469 -18.11 12.08 16.11
C THR A 469 -18.75 11.00 16.97
N VAL A 470 -19.93 11.29 17.53
CA VAL A 470 -20.77 10.34 18.25
C VAL A 470 -21.97 9.98 17.38
N LEU A 471 -22.22 8.67 17.22
CA LEU A 471 -23.33 8.13 16.44
C LEU A 471 -24.35 7.47 17.38
N SER A 472 -25.54 8.08 17.48
CA SER A 472 -26.69 7.55 18.22
C SER A 472 -27.44 6.50 17.37
N ASP A 473 -28.59 6.01 17.86
CA ASP A 473 -29.48 5.04 17.19
C ASP A 473 -28.84 3.69 16.79
N LEU A 474 -27.74 3.31 17.44
CA LEU A 474 -27.12 2.00 17.27
C LEU A 474 -27.89 0.94 18.08
N SER A 475 -28.51 -0.02 17.39
CA SER A 475 -29.25 -1.11 18.02
C SER A 475 -28.32 -2.03 18.84
N ALA A 476 -28.77 -2.46 20.02
CA ALA A 476 -28.01 -3.34 20.92
C ALA A 476 -27.71 -4.73 20.32
N GLY A 477 -26.70 -5.41 20.86
CA GLY A 477 -26.29 -6.76 20.50
C GLY A 477 -25.93 -6.97 19.02
N SER A 478 -25.60 -5.90 18.31
CA SER A 478 -25.50 -5.86 16.85
C SER A 478 -24.10 -5.49 16.38
N ARG A 479 -23.69 -6.04 15.24
CA ARG A 479 -22.47 -5.65 14.55
C ARG A 479 -22.75 -4.44 13.65
N TYR A 480 -21.89 -3.43 13.73
CA TYR A 480 -21.91 -2.29 12.84
C TYR A 480 -20.54 -2.13 12.17
N THR A 481 -20.56 -1.86 10.86
CA THR A 481 -19.36 -1.56 10.08
C THR A 481 -19.36 -0.07 9.75
N PHE A 482 -18.23 0.59 10.01
CA PHE A 482 -18.01 2.03 9.89
C PHE A 482 -16.89 2.31 8.88
N ARG A 483 -17.02 3.42 8.15
CA ARG A 483 -15.95 4.01 7.34
C ARG A 483 -16.09 5.52 7.30
N VAL A 484 -15.01 6.25 7.10
CA VAL A 484 -15.01 7.72 7.08
C VAL A 484 -14.55 8.22 5.71
N LYS A 485 -15.14 9.33 5.25
CA LYS A 485 -14.70 10.09 4.07
C LYS A 485 -14.37 11.51 4.49
N SER A 486 -13.35 12.09 3.88
CA SER A 486 -12.98 13.51 4.02
C SER A 486 -13.44 14.29 2.80
N CYS A 487 -13.89 15.52 2.97
CA CYS A 487 -14.32 16.41 1.89
C CYS A 487 -13.43 17.65 1.83
N ARG A 488 -13.05 18.10 0.63
CA ARG A 488 -12.33 19.36 0.40
C ARG A 488 -12.77 19.97 -0.93
N ASN A 489 -13.21 21.23 -0.92
CA ASN A 489 -13.80 21.92 -2.07
C ASN A 489 -14.95 21.13 -2.75
N GLY A 490 -15.72 20.36 -1.97
CA GLY A 490 -16.78 19.47 -2.48
C GLY A 490 -16.31 18.15 -3.11
N VAL A 491 -15.00 17.86 -3.11
CA VAL A 491 -14.42 16.59 -3.57
C VAL A 491 -14.21 15.66 -2.37
N TYR A 492 -14.76 14.45 -2.45
CA TYR A 492 -14.63 13.44 -1.41
C TYR A 492 -13.43 12.50 -1.62
N SER A 493 -12.76 12.13 -0.53
CA SER A 493 -11.76 11.07 -0.48
C SER A 493 -12.33 9.70 -0.88
N PRO A 494 -11.48 8.70 -1.18
CA PRO A 494 -11.87 7.31 -1.01
C PRO A 494 -12.36 7.07 0.43
N SER A 495 -13.16 6.03 0.64
CA SER A 495 -13.54 5.66 2.00
C SER A 495 -12.34 5.12 2.77
N SER A 496 -12.29 5.35 4.08
CA SER A 496 -11.37 4.65 4.98
C SER A 496 -11.50 3.12 4.82
N PRO A 497 -10.50 2.35 5.29
CA PRO A 497 -10.70 0.93 5.59
C PRO A 497 -11.96 0.72 6.44
N GLU A 498 -12.73 -0.33 6.14
CA GLU A 498 -13.96 -0.65 6.86
C GLU A 498 -13.65 -1.30 8.22
N VAL A 499 -14.11 -0.66 9.29
CA VAL A 499 -13.93 -1.09 10.68
C VAL A 499 -15.24 -1.66 11.21
N THR A 500 -15.23 -2.89 11.73
CA THR A 500 -16.41 -3.47 12.39
C THR A 500 -16.28 -3.43 13.90
N LEU A 501 -17.27 -2.83 14.55
CA LEU A 501 -17.40 -2.76 16.02
C LEU A 501 -18.73 -3.41 16.43
N HIS A 502 -18.84 -3.78 17.70
CA HIS A 502 -20.02 -4.43 18.27
C HIS A 502 -20.69 -3.50 19.29
N THR A 503 -22.01 -3.37 19.24
CA THR A 503 -22.77 -2.80 20.38
C THR A 503 -22.88 -3.82 21.51
N PRO A 504 -22.91 -3.38 22.78
CA PRO A 504 -23.15 -4.28 23.90
C PRO A 504 -24.51 -4.99 23.80
N PRO A 505 -24.67 -6.18 24.42
CA PRO A 505 -25.91 -6.98 24.33
C PRO A 505 -27.13 -6.37 25.04
N ALA A 506 -26.94 -5.26 25.76
CA ALA A 506 -27.95 -4.51 26.48
C ALA A 506 -27.49 -3.05 26.68
N PRO A 507 -28.39 -2.11 27.02
CA PRO A 507 -28.00 -0.76 27.39
C PRO A 507 -26.94 -0.73 28.50
N VAL A 508 -25.98 0.19 28.38
CA VAL A 508 -24.91 0.37 29.37
C VAL A 508 -25.45 1.03 30.62
N PHE A 509 -25.37 0.29 31.73
CA PHE A 509 -25.80 0.67 33.07
C PHE A 509 -24.69 1.41 33.81
N GLY A 510 -25.07 2.50 34.47
CA GLY A 510 -24.17 3.43 35.12
C GLY A 510 -24.25 3.38 36.64
N PHE A 511 -23.11 3.16 37.29
CA PHE A 511 -22.96 3.21 38.75
C PHE A 511 -21.54 3.69 39.11
N LEU A 512 -21.35 4.06 40.37
CA LEU A 512 -20.03 4.28 40.98
C LEU A 512 -19.86 3.33 42.18
N PHE A 513 -18.65 3.19 42.71
CA PHE A 513 -18.43 2.37 43.91
C PHE A 513 -19.06 3.00 45.17
N ASN A 514 -19.70 2.17 45.99
CA ASN A 514 -20.50 2.60 47.14
C ASN A 514 -19.67 2.67 48.44
N GLU A 515 -19.34 3.88 48.88
CA GLU A 515 -18.62 4.18 50.13
C GLU A 515 -19.33 3.72 51.41
N LYS A 516 -20.61 3.30 51.33
CA LYS A 516 -21.44 2.94 52.51
C LYS A 516 -21.69 1.44 52.65
N CYS A 517 -21.30 0.61 51.69
CA CYS A 517 -21.70 -0.80 51.65
C CYS A 517 -20.52 -1.71 51.25
N GLY A 518 -20.07 -2.54 52.20
CA GLY A 518 -18.87 -3.37 52.08
C GLY A 518 -17.53 -2.63 52.18
N PHE A 519 -17.50 -1.35 51.78
CA PHE A 519 -16.31 -0.51 51.82
C PHE A 519 -15.66 -0.42 53.23
N SER A 520 -14.36 -0.66 53.29
CA SER A 520 -13.52 -0.46 54.48
C SER A 520 -12.36 0.47 54.13
N ALA A 521 -12.33 1.66 54.72
CA ALA A 521 -11.28 2.66 54.45
C ALA A 521 -9.87 2.25 54.90
N GLU A 522 -9.72 1.18 55.69
CA GLU A 522 -8.42 0.60 56.03
C GLU A 522 -7.87 -0.37 54.97
N ARG A 523 -8.75 -0.99 54.15
CA ARG A 523 -8.37 -2.10 53.24
C ARG A 523 -8.78 -1.91 51.79
N LEU A 524 -9.69 -0.97 51.51
CA LEU A 524 -10.05 -0.52 50.17
C LEU A 524 -9.78 0.98 50.05
N GLN A 525 -9.08 1.38 48.99
CA GLN A 525 -8.87 2.77 48.62
C GLN A 525 -9.71 3.11 47.38
N LEU A 526 -10.52 4.15 47.46
CA LEU A 526 -11.35 4.64 46.36
C LEU A 526 -10.72 5.86 45.68
N SER A 527 -10.95 6.00 44.37
CA SER A 527 -10.61 7.23 43.64
C SER A 527 -11.49 8.39 44.11
N LYS A 528 -11.02 9.64 43.92
CA LYS A 528 -11.82 10.86 44.17
C LYS A 528 -13.12 10.95 43.34
N ARG A 529 -13.26 10.12 42.30
CA ARG A 529 -14.45 10.00 41.44
C ARG A 529 -15.29 8.75 41.75
N ARG A 530 -14.78 7.84 42.59
CA ARG A 530 -15.36 6.52 42.89
C ARG A 530 -15.54 5.63 41.65
N ASP A 531 -14.67 5.83 40.66
CA ASP A 531 -14.57 5.09 39.39
C ASP A 531 -13.43 4.04 39.37
N SER A 532 -12.59 4.01 40.41
CA SER A 532 -11.69 2.89 40.69
C SER A 532 -11.65 2.56 42.19
N VAL A 533 -11.35 1.30 42.49
CA VAL A 533 -11.13 0.75 43.82
C VAL A 533 -9.90 -0.16 43.83
N GLU A 534 -9.07 -0.04 44.86
CA GLU A 534 -7.82 -0.77 45.04
C GLU A 534 -7.77 -1.41 46.44
N SER A 535 -7.33 -2.67 46.53
CA SER A 535 -7.18 -3.40 47.79
C SER A 535 -5.79 -3.20 48.38
N VAL A 536 -5.74 -2.47 49.49
CA VAL A 536 -4.52 -2.24 50.28
C VAL A 536 -4.52 -3.17 51.49
N ALA A 537 -3.34 -3.60 51.95
CA ALA A 537 -3.24 -4.52 53.09
C ALA A 537 -3.85 -3.93 54.39
N GLY A 538 -3.73 -2.62 54.57
CA GLY A 538 -4.11 -1.92 55.81
C GLY A 538 -3.07 -2.07 56.91
N MET A 539 -2.88 -1.00 57.70
CA MET A 539 -1.85 -0.96 58.75
C MET A 539 -2.08 -2.06 59.80
N SER A 540 -3.34 -2.30 60.16
CA SER A 540 -3.79 -3.33 61.11
C SER A 540 -3.35 -4.74 60.69
N LEU A 541 -3.39 -5.07 59.39
CA LEU A 541 -2.95 -6.37 58.86
C LEU A 541 -1.42 -6.49 58.82
N LEU A 542 -0.73 -5.41 58.43
CA LEU A 542 0.75 -5.40 58.38
C LEU A 542 1.36 -5.57 59.77
N LEU A 543 0.81 -4.91 60.80
CA LEU A 543 1.21 -5.06 62.20
C LEU A 543 0.84 -6.42 62.81
N ALA A 544 -0.17 -7.11 62.26
CA ALA A 544 -0.46 -8.50 62.63
C ALA A 544 0.52 -9.49 61.97
N ALA A 545 0.83 -9.29 60.68
CA ALA A 545 1.76 -10.12 59.91
C ALA A 545 3.21 -10.01 60.42
N GLU A 546 3.64 -8.85 60.93
CA GLU A 546 4.92 -8.69 61.64
C GLU A 546 5.09 -9.72 62.77
N ARG A 547 4.00 -9.98 63.51
CA ARG A 547 4.01 -10.75 64.76
C ARG A 547 3.78 -12.24 64.58
N VAL A 548 3.33 -12.68 63.40
CA VAL A 548 2.88 -14.05 63.13
C VAL A 548 3.49 -14.55 61.82
N GLN A 549 4.56 -15.35 61.92
CA GLN A 549 5.29 -15.86 60.76
C GLN A 549 4.53 -16.93 59.94
N THR A 550 3.40 -17.46 60.46
CA THR A 550 2.58 -18.46 59.77
C THR A 550 1.09 -18.22 60.03
N GLY A 551 0.33 -17.97 58.96
CA GLY A 551 -1.14 -17.94 59.00
C GLY A 551 -1.77 -16.57 59.29
N SER A 552 -1.82 -15.72 58.27
CA SER A 552 -2.77 -14.61 58.21
C SER A 552 -3.94 -15.01 57.31
N TYR A 553 -5.17 -14.93 57.82
CA TYR A 553 -6.38 -15.17 57.02
C TYR A 553 -6.59 -13.98 56.08
N ILE A 554 -6.35 -14.18 54.77
CA ILE A 554 -6.59 -13.13 53.78
C ILE A 554 -8.07 -13.14 53.39
N CYS A 555 -8.85 -12.28 54.02
CA CYS A 555 -10.27 -12.09 53.70
C CYS A 555 -10.44 -11.30 52.41
N LEU A 556 -11.49 -11.63 51.64
CA LEU A 556 -11.93 -10.83 50.50
C LEU A 556 -12.64 -9.56 50.99
N ASP A 557 -12.22 -8.40 50.52
CA ASP A 557 -12.89 -7.13 50.78
C ASP A 557 -13.90 -6.83 49.66
N TYR A 558 -15.18 -6.80 50.02
CA TYR A 558 -16.29 -6.67 49.08
C TYR A 558 -16.76 -5.22 48.96
N ILE A 559 -17.11 -4.80 47.76
CA ILE A 559 -17.74 -3.51 47.47
C ILE A 559 -18.77 -3.67 46.35
N ILE A 560 -19.84 -2.88 46.43
CA ILE A 560 -20.93 -2.87 45.45
C ILE A 560 -21.05 -1.52 44.73
N GLY A 561 -21.82 -1.50 43.65
CA GLY A 561 -22.28 -0.25 43.04
C GLY A 561 -23.20 0.55 43.96
N ASP A 562 -23.24 1.87 43.77
CA ASP A 562 -24.15 2.79 44.46
C ASP A 562 -25.58 2.74 43.92
N THR A 563 -25.75 2.21 42.70
CA THR A 563 -27.00 2.13 41.96
C THR A 563 -27.38 0.66 41.72
N GLY A 564 -28.64 0.31 41.97
CA GLY A 564 -29.17 -1.05 41.84
C GLY A 564 -30.08 -1.24 40.63
N ILE A 565 -30.29 -2.50 40.24
CA ILE A 565 -31.09 -2.97 39.10
C ILE A 565 -32.29 -3.76 39.62
N SER A 566 -33.50 -3.44 39.15
CA SER A 566 -34.76 -4.07 39.61
C SER A 566 -35.66 -4.60 38.49
N HIS A 567 -35.26 -4.44 37.23
CA HIS A 567 -35.97 -4.86 36.02
C HIS A 567 -35.07 -4.66 34.79
N GLY A 568 -35.37 -5.35 33.68
CA GLY A 568 -34.73 -5.13 32.39
C GLY A 568 -33.34 -5.79 32.25
N ARG A 569 -32.71 -5.51 31.11
CA ARG A 569 -31.38 -6.00 30.74
C ARG A 569 -30.36 -4.86 30.75
N HIS A 570 -29.21 -5.09 31.38
CA HIS A 570 -28.23 -4.06 31.73
C HIS A 570 -26.80 -4.58 31.53
N TYR A 571 -25.92 -3.77 30.94
CA TYR A 571 -24.52 -4.13 30.69
C TYR A 571 -23.55 -3.13 31.35
N TRP A 572 -22.41 -3.59 31.87
CA TRP A 572 -21.29 -2.72 32.27
C TRP A 572 -19.95 -3.36 31.96
N ALA A 573 -18.90 -2.55 31.84
CA ALA A 573 -17.54 -3.03 31.56
C ALA A 573 -16.51 -2.36 32.48
N PHE A 574 -15.49 -3.13 32.84
CA PHE A 574 -14.41 -2.68 33.72
C PHE A 574 -13.08 -3.34 33.33
N ARG A 575 -12.00 -2.78 33.87
CA ARG A 575 -10.62 -3.25 33.74
C ARG A 575 -10.12 -3.73 35.10
N VAL A 576 -9.38 -4.84 35.10
CA VAL A 576 -8.60 -5.34 36.23
C VAL A 576 -7.12 -5.06 35.95
N GLN A 577 -6.36 -4.58 36.92
CA GLN A 577 -4.91 -4.36 36.72
C GLN A 577 -4.17 -5.72 36.60
N PRO A 578 -3.23 -5.92 35.66
CA PRO A 578 -2.67 -7.24 35.33
C PRO A 578 -1.94 -7.97 36.48
N ASP A 579 -1.41 -7.20 37.42
CA ASP A 579 -0.73 -7.58 38.65
C ASP A 579 -1.68 -7.87 39.82
N SER A 580 -2.99 -7.64 39.66
CA SER A 580 -4.01 -7.98 40.65
C SER A 580 -3.97 -9.46 41.02
N TYR A 581 -3.72 -9.75 42.30
CA TYR A 581 -3.56 -11.12 42.80
C TYR A 581 -4.84 -11.95 42.62
N MET A 582 -5.96 -11.49 43.21
CA MET A 582 -7.28 -12.08 42.96
C MET A 582 -8.41 -11.06 43.16
N ILE A 583 -9.37 -11.05 42.23
CA ILE A 583 -10.59 -10.26 42.29
C ILE A 583 -11.77 -11.16 41.87
N LYS A 584 -12.89 -11.10 42.58
CA LYS A 584 -14.15 -11.72 42.21
C LYS A 584 -15.12 -10.65 41.69
N VAL A 585 -15.82 -10.92 40.59
CA VAL A 585 -16.63 -9.92 39.87
C VAL A 585 -17.97 -10.49 39.42
N GLY A 586 -19.05 -9.71 39.50
CA GLY A 586 -20.40 -10.13 39.09
C GLY A 586 -21.50 -9.34 39.77
N VAL A 587 -22.49 -10.02 40.38
CA VAL A 587 -23.72 -9.43 40.92
C VAL A 587 -24.14 -9.99 42.28
N ALA A 588 -24.89 -9.23 43.07
CA ALA A 588 -25.46 -9.66 44.36
C ALA A 588 -26.84 -9.03 44.62
N SER A 589 -27.70 -9.69 45.41
CA SER A 589 -29.05 -9.21 45.75
C SER A 589 -29.08 -8.51 47.11
N ASP A 590 -29.79 -7.39 47.22
CA ASP A 590 -30.04 -6.65 48.48
C ASP A 590 -30.49 -7.59 49.62
N SER A 591 -31.45 -8.47 49.33
CA SER A 591 -32.00 -9.48 50.22
C SER A 591 -30.95 -10.35 50.94
N LYS A 592 -29.82 -10.64 50.27
CA LYS A 592 -28.75 -11.50 50.80
C LYS A 592 -27.52 -10.69 51.23
N LEU A 593 -27.30 -9.50 50.65
CA LEU A 593 -26.30 -8.53 51.12
C LEU A 593 -26.62 -8.05 52.55
N THR A 594 -27.90 -7.82 52.87
CA THR A 594 -28.31 -7.40 54.22
C THR A 594 -27.95 -8.45 55.27
N GLU A 595 -28.24 -9.74 55.01
CA GLU A 595 -27.86 -10.85 55.89
C GLU A 595 -26.33 -10.96 56.06
N TRP A 596 -25.59 -10.79 54.96
CA TRP A 596 -24.13 -11.00 54.94
C TRP A 596 -23.33 -9.88 55.61
N PHE A 597 -23.74 -8.61 55.46
CA PHE A 597 -23.04 -7.48 56.10
C PHE A 597 -23.43 -7.27 57.57
N HIS A 598 -24.61 -7.75 58.01
CA HIS A 598 -25.02 -7.65 59.43
C HIS A 598 -24.62 -8.88 60.27
N ASN A 599 -24.22 -9.98 59.64
CA ASN A 599 -23.69 -11.16 60.31
C ASN A 599 -22.18 -11.24 60.12
N PRO A 600 -21.37 -10.58 60.99
CA PRO A 600 -19.92 -10.67 60.90
C PRO A 600 -19.49 -12.10 61.19
N ARG A 601 -19.21 -12.85 60.12
CA ARG A 601 -18.34 -14.02 60.20
C ARG A 601 -16.93 -13.55 60.49
N ASP A 602 -16.69 -13.19 61.75
CA ASP A 602 -15.48 -13.65 62.40
C ASP A 602 -15.35 -15.13 62.05
N THR A 603 -14.32 -15.50 61.30
CA THR A 603 -13.89 -16.88 61.24
C THR A 603 -13.20 -17.21 62.55
N SER A 604 -14.01 -17.24 63.61
CA SER A 604 -13.79 -18.09 64.77
C SER A 604 -13.29 -19.42 64.22
N SER A 605 -12.07 -19.77 64.63
CA SER A 605 -11.33 -20.93 64.16
C SER A 605 -12.26 -22.13 63.93
N PRO A 606 -12.16 -22.85 62.80
CA PRO A 606 -12.49 -24.26 62.83
C PRO A 606 -11.52 -24.86 63.85
N ARG A 607 -12.00 -25.00 65.09
CA ARG A 607 -11.31 -25.78 66.10
C ARG A 607 -11.35 -27.20 65.58
N TYR A 608 -10.24 -27.59 64.96
CA TYR A 608 -9.98 -28.97 64.64
C TYR A 608 -9.64 -29.65 65.96
N ASP A 609 -10.66 -29.82 66.81
CA ASP A 609 -10.55 -30.52 68.08
C ASP A 609 -10.04 -31.92 67.76
N HIS A 610 -8.83 -32.22 68.23
CA HIS A 610 -8.24 -33.54 68.03
C HIS A 610 -9.08 -34.57 68.77
N ASP A 611 -9.57 -35.55 67.99
CA ASP A 611 -10.28 -36.78 68.38
C ASP A 611 -11.82 -36.78 68.15
N SER A 612 -12.20 -36.99 66.88
CA SER A 612 -13.48 -37.58 66.46
C SER A 612 -13.35 -38.14 65.05
N GLY A 613 -12.84 -39.38 64.94
CA GLY A 613 -12.69 -40.05 63.65
C GLY A 613 -14.02 -40.60 63.11
N HIS A 614 -14.70 -39.85 62.25
CA HIS A 614 -15.83 -40.34 61.46
C HIS A 614 -15.91 -39.69 60.07
N ASP A 615 -16.37 -40.46 59.08
CA ASP A 615 -16.63 -40.01 57.70
C ASP A 615 -17.87 -39.09 57.65
N SER A 616 -17.80 -38.01 56.86
CA SER A 616 -18.91 -37.10 56.57
C SER A 616 -18.71 -36.35 55.24
N GLY A 617 -18.41 -37.08 54.16
CA GLY A 617 -18.35 -36.51 52.80
C GLY A 617 -19.70 -36.04 52.26
N SER A 618 -20.23 -34.88 52.69
CA SER A 618 -21.47 -34.30 52.15
C SER A 618 -21.62 -32.77 52.16
N GLU A 619 -20.80 -32.01 52.88
CA GLU A 619 -21.09 -30.59 53.16
C GLU A 619 -20.76 -29.58 52.02
N ASP A 620 -19.87 -29.94 51.08
CA ASP A 620 -19.54 -29.12 49.90
C ASP A 620 -20.78 -28.73 49.04
N ALA A 621 -21.80 -29.59 48.99
CA ALA A 621 -22.95 -29.42 48.11
C ALA A 621 -23.93 -28.31 48.56
N CYS A 622 -23.92 -27.93 49.84
CA CYS A 622 -24.85 -26.93 50.38
C CYS A 622 -24.32 -25.50 50.18
N PHE A 623 -23.00 -25.32 50.21
CA PHE A 623 -22.33 -24.01 50.27
C PHE A 623 -22.37 -23.17 48.99
N GLU A 624 -22.77 -23.73 47.83
CA GLU A 624 -22.95 -22.95 46.58
C GLU A 624 -24.35 -22.31 46.45
N VAL A 625 -25.38 -22.90 47.09
CA VAL A 625 -26.79 -22.48 46.91
C VAL A 625 -27.12 -21.20 47.68
N SER A 626 -26.43 -20.94 48.79
CA SER A 626 -26.71 -19.83 49.71
C SER A 626 -25.77 -18.61 49.56
N GLN A 627 -24.98 -18.51 48.48
CA GLN A 627 -24.01 -17.40 48.36
C GLN A 627 -24.72 -16.09 47.95
N PRO A 628 -24.51 -14.97 48.68
CA PRO A 628 -25.13 -13.67 48.36
C PRO A 628 -24.67 -13.07 47.02
N PHE A 629 -23.53 -13.54 46.49
CA PHE A 629 -22.92 -13.04 45.26
C PHE A 629 -22.82 -14.15 44.20
N THR A 630 -23.20 -13.85 42.96
CA THR A 630 -22.80 -14.64 41.77
C THR A 630 -21.58 -13.98 41.14
N LEU A 631 -20.40 -14.58 41.34
CA LEU A 631 -19.12 -14.02 40.91
C LEU A 631 -18.28 -15.01 40.11
N VAL A 632 -17.54 -14.49 39.12
CA VAL A 632 -16.42 -15.15 38.45
C VAL A 632 -15.11 -14.65 39.08
N THR A 633 -14.07 -15.48 39.12
CA THR A 633 -12.77 -15.09 39.69
C THR A 633 -11.79 -14.70 38.61
N VAL A 634 -11.06 -13.61 38.82
CA VAL A 634 -10.06 -13.01 37.93
C VAL A 634 -8.77 -12.80 38.72
N GLY A 635 -7.59 -13.02 38.15
CA GLY A 635 -6.33 -12.76 38.85
C GLY A 635 -5.12 -13.33 38.12
N MET A 636 -3.94 -12.75 38.35
CA MET A 636 -2.67 -13.19 37.75
C MET A 636 -2.75 -13.37 36.21
N GLY A 637 -3.45 -12.45 35.53
CA GLY A 637 -3.67 -12.50 34.07
C GLY A 637 -4.62 -13.62 33.58
N ARG A 638 -5.43 -14.23 34.45
CA ARG A 638 -6.34 -15.34 34.12
C ARG A 638 -7.77 -15.09 34.61
N LEU A 639 -8.73 -15.71 33.91
CA LEU A 639 -10.15 -15.75 34.25
C LEU A 639 -10.55 -17.19 34.57
N PHE A 640 -11.13 -17.43 35.75
CA PHE A 640 -11.46 -18.74 36.28
C PHE A 640 -12.98 -18.93 36.33
N ILE A 641 -13.49 -19.81 35.48
CA ILE A 641 -14.93 -20.14 35.41
C ILE A 641 -15.30 -21.03 36.62
N PRO A 642 -16.31 -20.66 37.44
CA PRO A 642 -16.80 -21.50 38.53
C PRO A 642 -17.24 -22.89 38.07
N LYS A 643 -17.19 -23.88 38.97
CA LYS A 643 -17.93 -25.13 38.74
C LYS A 643 -19.43 -24.80 38.70
N ALA A 644 -20.18 -25.49 37.85
CA ALA A 644 -21.63 -25.55 37.97
C ALA A 644 -21.98 -26.76 38.86
N SER A 645 -22.94 -26.60 39.76
CA SER A 645 -23.37 -27.65 40.66
C SER A 645 -24.02 -28.82 39.89
N ALA A 646 -23.49 -30.02 40.15
CA ALA A 646 -24.06 -31.33 39.80
C ALA A 646 -24.59 -31.57 38.36
N SER A 647 -23.68 -31.83 37.41
CA SER A 647 -23.93 -32.83 36.32
C SER A 647 -22.73 -33.07 35.39
N ALA A 648 -21.95 -32.04 35.07
CA ALA A 648 -20.93 -32.11 34.02
C ALA A 648 -19.56 -32.68 34.51
N ALA A 649 -19.40 -34.00 34.46
CA ALA A 649 -18.09 -34.65 34.60
C ALA A 649 -17.29 -34.52 33.28
N GLY A 650 -16.62 -33.38 33.08
CA GLY A 650 -15.83 -33.09 31.88
C GLY A 650 -14.63 -32.18 32.14
N ASP A 651 -13.58 -32.41 31.36
CA ASP A 651 -12.29 -31.71 31.24
C ASP A 651 -11.89 -30.60 32.24
N HIS A 652 -10.67 -30.69 32.76
CA HIS A 652 -10.06 -29.66 33.62
C HIS A 652 -9.32 -28.57 32.82
N SER A 653 -9.11 -28.80 31.52
CA SER A 653 -8.32 -27.95 30.62
C SER A 653 -9.04 -26.67 30.13
N SER A 654 -10.38 -26.65 30.16
CA SER A 654 -11.21 -25.61 29.52
C SER A 654 -11.68 -24.47 30.44
N ARG A 655 -11.49 -24.59 31.76
CA ARG A 655 -12.09 -23.70 32.78
C ARG A 655 -11.28 -22.45 33.12
N VAL A 656 -10.09 -22.30 32.55
CA VAL A 656 -9.19 -21.16 32.80
C VAL A 656 -8.90 -20.46 31.48
N LEU A 657 -9.48 -19.28 31.29
CA LEU A 657 -9.32 -18.46 30.09
C LEU A 657 -8.21 -17.41 30.31
N PRO A 658 -7.53 -16.93 29.25
CA PRO A 658 -6.73 -15.72 29.35
C PRO A 658 -7.63 -14.54 29.76
N MET A 659 -7.13 -13.66 30.62
CA MET A 659 -7.88 -12.46 31.03
C MET A 659 -8.03 -11.50 29.83
N PRO A 660 -9.26 -11.09 29.46
CA PRO A 660 -9.47 -10.02 28.48
C PRO A 660 -8.85 -8.69 28.98
N GLN A 661 -8.58 -7.73 28.09
CA GLN A 661 -8.19 -6.40 28.56
C GLN A 661 -9.33 -5.72 29.31
N ARG A 662 -10.58 -5.97 28.89
CA ARG A 662 -11.79 -5.44 29.51
C ARG A 662 -12.85 -6.53 29.67
N ILE A 663 -13.40 -6.67 30.86
CA ILE A 663 -14.43 -7.66 31.18
C ILE A 663 -15.79 -6.94 31.19
N GLY A 664 -16.72 -7.44 30.39
CA GLY A 664 -18.12 -7.04 30.38
C GLY A 664 -18.97 -7.96 31.25
N VAL A 665 -19.99 -7.41 31.90
CA VAL A 665 -21.03 -8.16 32.61
C VAL A 665 -22.38 -7.66 32.11
N CYS A 666 -23.26 -8.60 31.75
CA CYS A 666 -24.64 -8.31 31.40
C CYS A 666 -25.56 -9.02 32.40
N LEU A 667 -26.37 -8.27 33.13
CA LEU A 667 -27.47 -8.81 33.92
C LEU A 667 -28.75 -8.73 33.09
N ASP A 668 -29.39 -9.87 32.93
CA ASP A 668 -30.75 -10.00 32.41
C ASP A 668 -31.65 -10.32 33.60
N TYR A 669 -32.21 -9.26 34.20
CA TYR A 669 -33.03 -9.37 35.41
C TYR A 669 -34.28 -10.21 35.11
N ASP A 670 -34.95 -9.88 34.00
CA ASP A 670 -36.22 -10.47 33.59
C ASP A 670 -36.07 -11.95 33.18
N ALA A 671 -34.95 -12.32 32.56
CA ALA A 671 -34.62 -13.72 32.23
C ALA A 671 -33.82 -14.47 33.32
N GLY A 672 -33.65 -13.87 34.50
CA GLY A 672 -33.00 -14.48 35.67
C GLY A 672 -31.56 -14.96 35.42
N ARG A 673 -30.76 -14.23 34.66
CA ARG A 673 -29.43 -14.68 34.19
C ARG A 673 -28.37 -13.58 34.18
N VAL A 674 -27.13 -13.94 34.49
CA VAL A 674 -25.96 -13.09 34.30
C VAL A 674 -25.00 -13.73 33.28
N PHE A 675 -24.42 -12.88 32.45
CA PHE A 675 -23.50 -13.24 31.37
C PHE A 675 -22.20 -12.44 31.52
N PHE A 676 -21.06 -13.08 31.29
CA PHE A 676 -19.73 -12.47 31.33
C PHE A 676 -19.15 -12.46 29.92
N TYR A 677 -18.61 -11.32 29.50
CA TYR A 677 -18.13 -11.07 28.14
C TYR A 677 -16.67 -10.61 28.15
N ASP A 678 -15.96 -10.94 27.07
CA ASP A 678 -14.85 -10.15 26.58
C ASP A 678 -15.45 -8.87 25.98
N ALA A 679 -15.19 -7.71 26.58
CA ALA A 679 -15.78 -6.44 26.15
C ALA A 679 -15.13 -5.85 24.90
N ASP A 680 -14.00 -6.40 24.44
CA ASP A 680 -13.31 -5.97 23.21
C ASP A 680 -13.88 -6.69 21.98
N THR A 681 -14.29 -7.96 22.13
CA THR A 681 -14.89 -8.75 21.03
C THR A 681 -16.40 -8.99 21.17
N MET A 682 -17.01 -8.59 22.30
CA MET A 682 -18.38 -8.95 22.73
C MET A 682 -18.65 -10.46 22.69
N ARG A 683 -17.63 -11.29 22.88
CA ARG A 683 -17.75 -12.75 22.99
C ARG A 683 -18.20 -13.13 24.40
N CYS A 684 -19.27 -13.92 24.52
CA CYS A 684 -19.66 -14.53 25.79
C CYS A 684 -18.59 -15.53 26.24
N LEU A 685 -18.17 -15.41 27.51
CA LEU A 685 -17.15 -16.23 28.16
C LEU A 685 -17.78 -17.22 29.15
N TYR A 686 -18.85 -16.80 29.84
CA TYR A 686 -19.58 -17.60 30.82
C TYR A 686 -21.00 -17.05 31.03
N GLU A 687 -21.96 -17.93 31.35
CA GLU A 687 -23.32 -17.55 31.75
C GLU A 687 -23.77 -18.38 32.96
N ARG A 688 -24.62 -17.81 33.82
CA ARG A 688 -25.21 -18.51 34.97
C ARG A 688 -26.61 -17.97 35.29
N PRO A 689 -27.57 -18.81 35.71
CA PRO A 689 -28.79 -18.34 36.35
C PRO A 689 -28.48 -17.56 37.64
N VAL A 690 -29.33 -16.58 37.96
CA VAL A 690 -29.28 -15.74 39.17
C VAL A 690 -30.69 -15.54 39.71
N ASP A 691 -30.79 -15.54 41.03
CA ASP A 691 -32.02 -15.24 41.77
C ASP A 691 -32.25 -13.73 41.84
N CYS A 692 -33.15 -13.22 40.99
CA CYS A 692 -33.56 -11.82 40.90
C CYS A 692 -34.82 -11.51 41.76
N SER A 693 -34.89 -12.04 42.98
CA SER A 693 -36.00 -11.81 43.93
C SER A 693 -35.96 -10.45 44.65
N GLY A 694 -34.89 -9.67 44.46
CA GLY A 694 -34.69 -8.34 45.05
C GLY A 694 -33.74 -7.49 44.19
N THR A 695 -33.41 -6.29 44.64
CA THR A 695 -32.58 -5.35 43.87
C THR A 695 -31.17 -5.91 43.71
N MET A 696 -30.73 -6.03 42.45
CA MET A 696 -29.43 -6.58 42.08
C MET A 696 -28.39 -5.47 41.92
N TYR A 697 -27.23 -5.62 42.54
CA TYR A 697 -26.12 -4.67 42.48
C TYR A 697 -24.91 -5.29 41.78
N PRO A 698 -24.19 -4.55 40.91
CA PRO A 698 -22.83 -4.88 40.51
C PRO A 698 -21.94 -5.06 41.75
N ALA A 699 -21.20 -6.16 41.82
CA ALA A 699 -20.46 -6.54 43.02
C ALA A 699 -19.04 -7.04 42.71
N PHE A 700 -18.10 -6.62 43.56
CA PHE A 700 -16.67 -6.84 43.41
C PHE A 700 -16.09 -7.28 44.77
N GLY A 701 -15.23 -8.29 44.79
CA GLY A 701 -14.51 -8.73 46.00
C GLY A 701 -13.02 -8.80 45.72
N LEU A 702 -12.22 -7.97 46.37
CA LEU A 702 -10.79 -7.79 46.07
C LEU A 702 -9.91 -8.49 47.11
N LEU A 703 -8.76 -8.99 46.68
CA LEU A 703 -7.76 -9.64 47.54
C LEU A 703 -6.35 -9.14 47.21
N GLY A 704 -5.71 -8.45 48.16
CA GLY A 704 -4.27 -8.20 48.22
C GLY A 704 -3.64 -7.55 46.98
N GLY A 705 -3.72 -6.21 46.88
CA GLY A 705 -3.16 -5.47 45.75
C GLY A 705 -4.00 -5.56 44.46
N GLY A 706 -5.18 -6.18 44.52
CA GLY A 706 -6.12 -6.17 43.40
C GLY A 706 -6.72 -4.78 43.19
N ALA A 707 -6.85 -4.34 41.94
CA ALA A 707 -7.50 -3.07 41.59
C ALA A 707 -8.45 -3.20 40.40
N VAL A 708 -9.60 -2.53 40.50
CA VAL A 708 -10.64 -2.45 39.46
C VAL A 708 -10.87 -1.00 39.07
N HIS A 709 -10.98 -0.73 37.76
CA HIS A 709 -11.40 0.55 37.21
C HIS A 709 -12.61 0.36 36.28
N LEU A 710 -13.68 1.11 36.52
CA LEU A 710 -14.85 1.17 35.64
C LEU A 710 -14.45 1.94 34.37
N GLU A 711 -14.79 1.45 33.18
CA GLU A 711 -14.49 2.17 31.93
C GLU A 711 -15.30 3.48 31.86
N GLU A 712 -14.71 4.54 31.28
CA GLU A 712 -15.37 5.85 31.25
C GLU A 712 -16.73 5.80 30.53
N PHE A 713 -17.74 6.37 31.19
CA PHE A 713 -19.06 6.57 30.62
C PHE A 713 -18.97 7.45 29.36
N ILE A 714 -19.49 6.96 28.23
CA ILE A 714 -20.19 7.83 27.28
C ILE A 714 -21.55 8.17 27.91
N THR A 715 -21.51 9.04 28.93
CA THR A 715 -22.71 9.58 29.56
C THR A 715 -23.31 10.63 28.64
N ALA A 716 -24.59 10.47 28.29
CA ALA A 716 -25.45 11.58 27.82
C ALA A 716 -25.55 12.74 28.85
N LYS A 717 -25.02 12.57 30.06
CA LYS A 717 -24.82 13.59 31.10
C LYS A 717 -23.44 14.28 31.09
N ARG A 718 -22.48 13.93 30.21
CA ARG A 718 -21.17 14.61 30.14
C ARG A 718 -21.20 15.90 29.33
N LEU A 719 -22.20 16.08 28.46
CA LEU A 719 -22.38 17.24 27.59
C LEU A 719 -23.23 18.38 28.20
N SER A 720 -23.47 18.36 29.53
CA SER A 720 -24.23 19.41 30.23
C SER A 720 -23.43 20.16 31.30
N TYR A 721 -22.13 19.87 31.44
CA TYR A 721 -21.22 20.52 32.40
C TYR A 721 -19.79 20.70 31.84
N MET A 722 -19.70 20.92 30.52
CA MET A 722 -18.59 21.58 29.82
C MET A 722 -19.19 22.53 28.78
#